data_AF-A0A9D5YQU4-F1
#
_entry.id   AF-A0A9D5YQU4-F1
#
_cell.length_a   1.000
_cell.length_b   1.000
_cell.length_c   1.000
_cell.angle_alpha   90.00
_cell.angle_beta   90.00
_cell.angle_gamma   90.00
#
_symmetry.space_group_name_H-M   'P 1'
#
loop_
_entity.id
_entity.type
_entity.pdbx_description
1 polymer ?
#
loop_
_entity_poly.entity_id
_entity_poly.type
_entity_poly.pdbx_seq_one_letter_code
_entity_poly.pdbx_strand_id
1 'polypeptide(L)'
;MKKLISLVLCLIMILSVMPTVVFAAVTEYTSDELAALNLSVPLISYYSDTALATKVAIDSRLDTAPKKYLFKTADTADTKEYILLKSVNAGENDGYFVMVNTYTDSCAATAYNTTSGKYVFDTSDTASAAYKMNQTSYINQHFPLMKDYINTHTWYTEPGVGKAYSFSSKISLPSVTEYAQNADRIGVVLSAGAQWWTRTPHNTMTRVWQFLATSKKIDAGSEVTSTYPARYNRPCFYLSEDFFKNVKIDESYLTDDALVTEIIKAYDLATLKEIGYSDSLLVKWGILKGSTTIKSDSLKILGDTQVGCKLSAVYELEDGFEQEEYTEIFWEYSENMLDGYQIVDNEDKKYIEKVPSYLNECYVRFKVQLGNIDGMGDLYISEPVYIKTLPPVIDNVKISGDAYTKSDLTASFDTISGAPDLDKCIVNWYWLDDVDQEPNLIGEDLGFTYNVDDEYANKYITCSVKPANTYEIYGEEVFSKDYLYIIASVPEDELETKLVRVDSTATITGMGKVMLDTVSPLEYTFKIDRNVKTKDGVSDSKEYILLKNVNAKEDDGYFVMLSDGALATNANGSAVKALSEVYPGVYNGEDASLIAKNYEMPSRVFNANDEKSIAYYLNDENYIKTQFPIMYEGDYINDHTWYTEAGMSTKGEKAYASDAKIALISITEYIENIERIGAKVASVNWEPTLFQTRTPHPTVETSQHTSGTYTVPTIWHIRSSQTIAGEGVVYLWQTLERPVFYLSEDFFKNVKVTANENSVIADVLKELMSYEEMLDLGYTKEELTKMGISESYPIANNPSVKGNFFVGNTIWADYEYSHTTEGVKEGNTKYQWYVGDGNSYEKIDGATNWQYVIKQSDIGKKFKVEITPVDENGSMAKKIFAESHTKASDKNILTFTNPSIGSITNMGSVTKVTASVEIEATQSKDVKLYVGVYNKNTNRCVSLSEPLDILLEVGKDPYMVSTNTFTASEDNYIKVFVLDKNKRPVFGIEYFK
;
A
#
# COMPACT_ATOMS: atom_id res chain seq x y z
N MET A 1 12.02 -89.73 21.43
CA MET A 1 12.36 -90.12 22.82
C MET A 1 12.32 -88.97 23.84
N LYS A 2 12.42 -87.68 23.47
CA LYS A 2 12.29 -86.56 24.44
C LYS A 2 10.85 -86.25 24.92
N LYS A 3 9.81 -86.74 24.24
CA LYS A 3 8.40 -86.56 24.64
C LYS A 3 7.87 -87.63 25.63
N LEU A 4 8.61 -88.72 25.87
CA LEU A 4 8.22 -89.77 26.82
C LEU A 4 8.82 -89.54 28.23
N ILE A 5 9.93 -88.82 28.33
CA ILE A 5 10.58 -88.47 29.62
C ILE A 5 9.84 -87.33 30.33
N SER A 6 9.24 -86.41 29.57
CA SER A 6 8.45 -85.29 30.14
C SER A 6 7.14 -85.75 30.79
N LEU A 7 6.51 -86.81 30.29
CA LEU A 7 5.26 -87.33 30.86
C LEU A 7 5.49 -88.15 32.15
N VAL A 8 6.65 -88.80 32.26
CA VAL A 8 7.05 -89.57 33.46
C VAL A 8 7.55 -88.64 34.58
N LEU A 9 8.17 -87.51 34.26
CA LEU A 9 8.50 -86.47 35.25
C LEU A 9 7.26 -85.73 35.77
N CYS A 10 6.24 -85.50 34.93
CA CYS A 10 4.96 -84.95 35.39
C CYS A 10 4.16 -85.91 36.28
N LEU A 11 4.29 -87.24 36.09
CA LEU A 11 3.60 -88.22 36.94
C LEU A 11 4.31 -88.48 38.29
N ILE A 12 5.62 -88.22 38.40
CA ILE A 12 6.39 -88.37 39.66
C ILE A 12 6.27 -87.14 40.58
N MET A 13 5.86 -85.97 40.07
CA MET A 13 5.55 -84.78 40.89
C MET A 13 4.17 -84.78 41.56
N ILE A 14 3.35 -85.83 41.39
CA ILE A 14 2.04 -85.95 42.04
C ILE A 14 2.14 -86.58 43.45
N LEU A 15 3.35 -86.93 43.91
CA LEU A 15 3.60 -87.49 45.24
C LEU A 15 4.75 -86.77 45.95
N SER A 16 4.61 -85.48 46.19
CA SER A 16 5.31 -84.80 47.28
C SER A 16 4.29 -84.12 48.17
N VAL A 17 4.06 -84.74 49.32
CA VAL A 17 3.48 -84.19 50.54
C VAL A 17 3.60 -82.67 50.56
N MET A 18 2.47 -81.95 50.59
CA MET A 18 2.52 -80.52 50.92
C MET A 18 3.31 -80.40 52.23
N PRO A 19 4.42 -79.66 52.30
CA PRO A 19 5.04 -79.39 53.58
C PRO A 19 4.00 -78.61 54.37
N THR A 20 3.39 -79.26 55.37
CA THR A 20 2.83 -78.52 56.49
C THR A 20 3.98 -77.66 57.00
N VAL A 21 3.88 -76.35 56.80
CA VAL A 21 4.90 -75.43 57.28
C VAL A 21 4.82 -75.45 58.80
N VAL A 22 5.65 -76.29 59.42
CA VAL A 22 5.77 -76.37 60.88
C VAL A 22 6.68 -75.23 61.29
N PHE A 23 6.09 -74.05 61.51
CA PHE A 23 6.79 -72.98 62.20
C PHE A 23 6.97 -73.35 63.67
N ALA A 24 8.12 -72.99 64.25
CA ALA A 24 8.38 -73.22 65.66
C ALA A 24 7.32 -72.53 66.53
N ALA A 25 6.90 -73.20 67.61
CA ALA A 25 5.99 -72.62 68.59
C ALA A 25 6.58 -71.34 69.19
N VAL A 26 5.70 -70.44 69.63
CA VAL A 26 6.08 -69.19 70.29
C VAL A 26 7.05 -69.45 71.45
N THR A 27 8.14 -68.69 71.50
CA THR A 27 9.12 -68.72 72.60
C THR A 27 8.92 -67.49 73.47
N GLU A 28 8.48 -67.69 74.72
CA GLU A 28 8.36 -66.61 75.70
C GLU A 28 9.66 -66.41 76.49
N TYR A 29 9.97 -65.16 76.83
CA TYR A 29 11.19 -64.79 77.55
C TYR A 29 10.87 -64.18 78.91
N THR A 30 11.57 -64.62 79.94
CA THR A 30 11.74 -63.86 81.18
C THR A 30 12.56 -62.59 80.91
N SER A 31 12.54 -61.62 81.83
CA SER A 31 13.30 -60.37 81.67
C SER A 31 14.80 -60.60 81.47
N ASP A 32 15.37 -61.60 82.16
CA ASP A 32 16.79 -61.94 82.07
C ASP A 32 17.13 -62.62 80.73
N GLU A 33 16.26 -63.53 80.26
CA GLU A 33 16.42 -64.17 78.95
C GLU A 33 16.32 -63.17 77.80
N LEU A 34 15.40 -62.20 77.89
CA LEU A 34 15.25 -61.15 76.89
C LEU A 34 16.49 -60.24 76.83
N ALA A 35 17.04 -59.85 77.99
CA ALA A 35 18.25 -59.06 78.05
C ALA A 35 19.46 -59.81 77.47
N ALA A 36 19.53 -61.13 77.67
CA ALA A 36 20.60 -61.97 77.15
C ALA A 36 20.59 -62.09 75.61
N LEU A 37 19.46 -61.83 74.94
CA LEU A 37 19.40 -61.82 73.47
C LEU A 37 20.18 -60.66 72.83
N ASN A 38 20.51 -59.61 73.60
CA ASN A 38 21.28 -58.45 73.15
C ASN A 38 20.78 -57.85 71.81
N LEU A 39 19.47 -57.66 71.71
CA LEU A 39 18.82 -57.13 70.52
C LEU A 39 19.35 -55.73 70.17
N SER A 40 19.71 -55.51 68.91
CA SER A 40 20.20 -54.22 68.38
C SER A 40 19.26 -53.05 68.67
N VAL A 41 17.96 -53.32 68.68
CA VAL A 41 16.89 -52.42 69.07
C VAL A 41 16.16 -53.08 70.24
N PRO A 42 16.31 -52.55 71.47
CA PRO A 42 15.62 -53.09 72.64
C PRO A 42 14.09 -53.06 72.47
N LEU A 43 13.40 -54.10 72.95
CA LEU A 43 11.93 -54.11 72.98
C LEU A 43 11.43 -53.15 74.06
N ILE A 44 10.57 -52.21 73.67
CA ILE A 44 10.02 -51.20 74.59
C ILE A 44 8.53 -51.47 74.76
N SER A 45 8.09 -51.66 76.00
CA SER A 45 6.67 -51.85 76.29
C SER A 45 5.95 -50.51 76.35
N TYR A 46 5.12 -50.23 75.34
CA TYR A 46 4.28 -49.03 75.29
C TYR A 46 2.90 -49.35 75.85
N TYR A 47 2.64 -48.93 77.08
CA TYR A 47 1.39 -49.25 77.79
C TYR A 47 0.23 -48.28 77.49
N SER A 48 0.46 -47.25 76.67
CA SER A 48 -0.54 -46.26 76.24
C SER A 48 -0.04 -45.49 75.01
N ASP A 49 -0.97 -44.81 74.31
CA ASP A 49 -0.62 -43.86 73.24
C ASP A 49 0.32 -42.76 73.72
N THR A 50 0.14 -42.29 74.97
CA THR A 50 1.01 -41.32 75.61
C THR A 50 2.44 -41.85 75.78
N ALA A 51 2.61 -43.13 76.11
CA ALA A 51 3.94 -43.75 76.21
C ALA A 51 4.64 -43.78 74.85
N LEU A 52 3.93 -44.13 73.78
CA LEU A 52 4.47 -44.07 72.41
C LEU A 52 4.75 -42.63 71.98
N ALA A 53 3.91 -41.67 72.39
CA ALA A 53 4.07 -40.25 72.07
C ALA A 53 5.38 -39.64 72.60
N THR A 54 6.01 -40.22 73.63
CA THR A 54 7.35 -39.80 74.10
C THR A 54 8.47 -40.10 73.10
N LYS A 55 8.27 -41.09 72.22
CA LYS A 55 9.22 -41.47 71.17
C LYS A 55 8.79 -40.96 69.80
N VAL A 56 7.48 -41.01 69.52
CA VAL A 56 6.87 -40.57 68.27
C VAL A 56 5.58 -39.82 68.60
N ALA A 57 5.68 -38.49 68.70
CA ALA A 57 4.55 -37.61 68.96
C ALA A 57 3.43 -37.82 67.94
N ILE A 58 2.17 -37.73 68.40
CA ILE A 58 0.97 -38.03 67.58
C ILE A 58 0.95 -37.18 66.31
N ASP A 59 1.23 -35.88 66.42
CA ASP A 59 1.23 -34.94 65.28
C ASP A 59 2.39 -35.19 64.30
N SER A 60 3.45 -35.87 64.74
CA SER A 60 4.58 -36.26 63.90
C SER A 60 4.36 -37.59 63.17
N ARG A 61 3.27 -38.31 63.47
CA ARG A 61 2.92 -39.55 62.76
C ARG A 61 2.41 -39.21 61.37
N LEU A 62 3.00 -39.85 60.38
CA LEU A 62 2.71 -39.56 58.99
C LEU A 62 1.31 -40.04 58.61
N ASP A 63 0.62 -39.24 57.81
CA ASP A 63 -0.63 -39.68 57.19
C ASP A 63 -0.34 -40.76 56.15
N THR A 64 0.54 -40.44 55.21
CA THR A 64 0.95 -41.32 54.11
C THR A 64 2.46 -41.56 54.15
N ALA A 65 2.89 -42.69 53.60
CA ALA A 65 4.31 -43.00 53.47
C ALA A 65 4.97 -42.05 52.45
N PRO A 66 6.15 -41.45 52.76
CA PRO A 66 6.84 -40.58 51.82
C PRO A 66 7.29 -41.31 50.56
N LYS A 67 7.06 -40.71 49.39
CA LYS A 67 7.34 -41.32 48.07
C LYS A 67 8.76 -41.89 47.92
N LYS A 68 9.77 -41.23 48.47
CA LYS A 68 11.17 -41.68 48.39
C LYS A 68 11.47 -43.04 49.04
N TYR A 69 10.55 -43.55 49.87
CA TYR A 69 10.65 -44.89 50.48
C TYR A 69 9.71 -45.90 49.81
N LEU A 70 8.91 -45.46 48.85
CA LEU A 70 7.94 -46.28 48.16
C LEU A 70 8.55 -46.93 46.92
N PHE A 71 8.11 -48.14 46.63
CA PHE A 71 8.39 -48.80 45.37
C PHE A 71 7.21 -49.69 44.95
N LYS A 72 7.15 -49.97 43.66
CA LYS A 72 6.15 -50.83 43.04
C LYS A 72 6.81 -51.65 41.94
N THR A 73 6.40 -52.91 41.80
CA THR A 73 6.83 -53.74 40.67
C THR A 73 6.22 -53.24 39.37
N ALA A 74 6.97 -53.31 38.27
CA ALA A 74 6.47 -52.93 36.95
C ALA A 74 5.42 -53.92 36.41
N ASP A 75 5.42 -55.16 36.91
CA ASP A 75 4.47 -56.19 36.50
C ASP A 75 3.11 -56.00 37.20
N THR A 76 2.06 -55.97 36.38
CA THR A 76 0.66 -55.81 36.79
C THR A 76 0.10 -56.95 37.64
N ALA A 77 0.78 -58.09 37.72
CA ALA A 77 0.40 -59.22 38.57
C ALA A 77 0.42 -58.86 40.07
N ASP A 78 1.24 -57.87 40.47
CA ASP A 78 1.17 -57.28 41.81
C ASP A 78 0.91 -55.78 41.72
N THR A 79 -0.31 -55.37 42.06
CA THR A 79 -0.75 -53.98 41.99
C THR A 79 -0.40 -53.17 43.23
N LYS A 80 0.19 -53.81 44.24
CA LYS A 80 0.45 -53.19 45.55
C LYS A 80 1.71 -52.33 45.51
N GLU A 81 1.67 -51.28 46.31
CA GLU A 81 2.84 -50.46 46.61
C GLU A 81 3.44 -50.90 47.94
N TYR A 82 4.74 -50.77 48.08
CA TYR A 82 5.51 -51.24 49.23
C TYR A 82 6.38 -50.13 49.79
N ILE A 83 6.63 -50.20 51.10
CA ILE A 83 7.49 -49.28 51.83
C ILE A 83 8.78 -50.00 52.18
N LEU A 84 9.92 -49.41 51.82
CA LEU A 84 11.24 -49.84 52.26
C LEU A 84 11.52 -49.30 53.66
N LEU A 85 11.61 -50.18 54.65
CA LEU A 85 11.79 -49.86 56.06
C LEU A 85 13.27 -49.98 56.49
N LYS A 86 13.60 -49.38 57.63
CA LYS A 86 14.84 -49.64 58.37
C LYS A 86 14.70 -50.99 59.04
N SER A 87 15.61 -51.91 58.76
CA SER A 87 15.67 -53.21 59.43
C SER A 87 15.75 -53.06 60.95
N VAL A 88 15.04 -53.92 61.68
CA VAL A 88 14.95 -53.90 63.14
C VAL A 88 15.24 -55.30 63.64
N ASN A 89 16.32 -55.48 64.40
CA ASN A 89 16.75 -56.79 64.92
C ASN A 89 16.89 -57.88 63.84
N ALA A 90 17.29 -57.48 62.64
CA ALA A 90 17.56 -58.35 61.52
C ALA A 90 18.95 -58.98 61.59
N GLY A 91 19.09 -60.22 61.13
CA GLY A 91 20.37 -60.87 60.86
C GLY A 91 20.95 -60.48 59.50
N GLU A 92 22.20 -60.85 59.25
CA GLU A 92 22.94 -60.50 58.02
C GLU A 92 22.26 -60.98 56.72
N ASN A 93 21.46 -62.05 56.78
CA ASN A 93 20.83 -62.66 55.61
C ASN A 93 19.32 -62.34 55.47
N ASP A 94 18.78 -61.46 56.32
CA ASP A 94 17.35 -61.12 56.24
C ASP A 94 17.05 -60.26 55.00
N GLY A 95 18.00 -59.43 54.55
CA GLY A 95 17.81 -58.52 53.42
C GLY A 95 17.01 -57.27 53.78
N TYR A 96 16.10 -56.85 52.89
CA TYR A 96 15.39 -55.58 53.01
C TYR A 96 14.09 -55.72 53.79
N PHE A 97 13.92 -54.93 54.85
CA PHE A 97 12.66 -54.90 55.59
C PHE A 97 11.59 -54.13 54.78
N VAL A 98 10.47 -54.79 54.49
CA VAL A 98 9.41 -54.26 53.64
C VAL A 98 8.06 -54.38 54.31
N MET A 99 7.22 -53.37 54.10
CA MET A 99 5.82 -53.38 54.54
C MET A 99 4.92 -52.98 53.38
N VAL A 100 3.76 -53.63 53.26
CA VAL A 100 2.81 -53.25 52.21
C VAL A 100 2.21 -51.87 52.52
N ASN A 101 2.13 -51.00 51.51
CA ASN A 101 1.53 -49.66 51.62
C ASN A 101 0.01 -49.65 51.32
N THR A 102 -0.67 -50.75 51.65
CA THR A 102 -2.12 -50.89 51.56
C THR A 102 -2.56 -51.96 52.55
N TYR A 103 -3.77 -52.47 52.43
CA TYR A 103 -4.27 -53.62 53.18
C TYR A 103 -4.27 -54.87 52.31
N THR A 104 -3.94 -56.03 52.87
CA THR A 104 -4.08 -57.30 52.16
C THR A 104 -5.50 -57.84 52.28
N ASP A 105 -6.07 -57.78 53.48
CA ASP A 105 -7.43 -58.22 53.78
C ASP A 105 -8.01 -57.54 55.03
N SER A 106 -9.32 -57.67 55.22
CA SER A 106 -10.02 -57.18 56.41
C SER A 106 -10.00 -58.21 57.53
N CYS A 107 -10.22 -57.76 58.78
CA CYS A 107 -10.31 -58.67 59.92
C CYS A 107 -11.54 -59.59 59.86
N ALA A 108 -12.52 -59.31 58.99
CA ALA A 108 -13.63 -60.22 58.69
C ALA A 108 -13.17 -61.43 57.87
N ALA A 109 -12.16 -61.27 57.01
CA ALA A 109 -11.54 -62.37 56.28
C ALA A 109 -10.50 -63.10 57.13
N THR A 110 -9.61 -62.33 57.79
CA THR A 110 -8.54 -62.86 58.64
C THR A 110 -8.50 -62.10 59.95
N ALA A 111 -9.30 -62.54 60.93
CA ALA A 111 -9.28 -62.01 62.30
C ALA A 111 -7.95 -62.33 63.01
N TYR A 112 -7.58 -61.54 64.02
CA TYR A 112 -6.33 -61.69 64.77
C TYR A 112 -6.29 -63.06 65.44
N ASN A 113 -7.38 -63.42 66.10
CA ASN A 113 -7.65 -64.76 66.56
C ASN A 113 -9.16 -64.97 66.72
N THR A 114 -9.70 -66.11 66.27
CA THR A 114 -11.13 -66.42 66.44
C THR A 114 -11.51 -66.92 67.84
N THR A 115 -10.54 -67.09 68.74
CA THR A 115 -10.73 -67.50 70.13
C THR A 115 -10.46 -66.33 71.08
N SER A 116 -11.44 -65.99 71.93
CA SER A 116 -11.29 -64.90 72.92
C SER A 116 -10.18 -65.24 73.92
N GLY A 117 -9.41 -64.23 74.31
CA GLY A 117 -8.25 -64.38 75.22
C GLY A 117 -6.95 -64.85 74.56
N LYS A 118 -6.92 -65.11 73.24
CA LYS A 118 -5.72 -65.52 72.49
C LYS A 118 -5.08 -64.33 71.75
N TYR A 119 -4.32 -63.52 72.46
CA TYR A 119 -3.70 -62.27 71.97
C TYR A 119 -2.23 -62.38 71.56
N VAL A 120 -1.66 -63.59 71.60
CA VAL A 120 -0.32 -63.88 71.08
C VAL A 120 -0.41 -64.15 69.58
N PHE A 121 0.48 -63.56 68.80
CA PHE A 121 0.57 -63.77 67.35
C PHE A 121 1.30 -65.09 67.07
N ASP A 122 0.55 -66.19 67.00
CA ASP A 122 1.09 -67.55 67.03
C ASP A 122 0.89 -68.29 65.69
N THR A 123 1.99 -68.62 65.01
CA THR A 123 1.98 -69.34 63.74
C THR A 123 1.61 -70.81 63.84
N SER A 124 1.48 -71.36 65.05
CA SER A 124 1.01 -72.74 65.27
C SER A 124 -0.49 -72.82 65.58
N ASP A 125 -1.11 -71.68 65.94
CA ASP A 125 -2.54 -71.60 66.22
C ASP A 125 -3.35 -71.35 64.94
N THR A 126 -4.06 -72.37 64.47
CA THR A 126 -4.92 -72.28 63.27
C THR A 126 -6.00 -71.20 63.34
N ALA A 127 -6.37 -70.74 64.54
CA ALA A 127 -7.31 -69.64 64.74
C ALA A 127 -6.67 -68.26 64.51
N SER A 128 -5.34 -68.15 64.62
CA SER A 128 -4.57 -66.90 64.56
C SER A 128 -4.35 -66.39 63.14
N ALA A 129 -4.34 -65.07 62.98
CA ALA A 129 -3.88 -64.40 61.76
C ALA A 129 -2.46 -64.80 61.37
N ALA A 130 -1.58 -65.05 62.36
CA ALA A 130 -0.20 -65.47 62.12
C ALA A 130 -0.13 -66.77 61.31
N TYR A 131 -0.92 -67.79 61.70
CA TYR A 131 -1.02 -69.05 60.95
C TYR A 131 -1.58 -68.82 59.55
N LYS A 132 -2.67 -68.06 59.42
CA LYS A 132 -3.39 -67.85 58.16
C LYS A 132 -2.56 -67.07 57.13
N MET A 133 -1.90 -66.00 57.57
CA MET A 133 -1.08 -65.13 56.71
C MET A 133 0.20 -65.81 56.22
N ASN A 134 0.65 -66.86 56.91
CA ASN A 134 1.83 -67.65 56.52
C ASN A 134 1.49 -68.91 55.72
N GLN A 135 0.22 -69.13 55.37
CA GLN A 135 -0.14 -70.19 54.44
C GLN A 135 0.36 -69.87 53.04
N THR A 136 0.77 -70.90 52.30
CA THR A 136 1.24 -70.75 50.91
C THR A 136 0.17 -70.11 50.03
N SER A 137 -1.11 -70.42 50.26
CA SER A 137 -2.23 -69.80 49.54
C SER A 137 -2.31 -68.30 49.77
N TYR A 138 -2.12 -67.83 51.01
CA TYR A 138 -2.15 -66.41 51.35
C TYR A 138 -1.00 -65.65 50.69
N ILE A 139 0.23 -66.17 50.82
CA ILE A 139 1.43 -65.54 50.25
C ILE A 139 1.32 -65.47 48.72
N ASN A 140 0.88 -66.55 48.06
CA ASN A 140 0.71 -66.56 46.61
C ASN A 140 -0.38 -65.57 46.15
N GLN A 141 -1.45 -65.42 46.90
CA GLN A 141 -2.54 -64.51 46.58
C GLN A 141 -2.14 -63.04 46.74
N HIS A 142 -1.45 -62.72 47.84
CA HIS A 142 -1.19 -61.33 48.23
C HIS A 142 0.19 -60.83 47.82
N PHE A 143 1.15 -61.71 47.54
CA PHE A 143 2.53 -61.34 47.19
C PHE A 143 3.06 -62.17 46.01
N PRO A 144 2.35 -62.25 44.87
CA PRO A 144 2.65 -63.16 43.76
C PRO A 144 4.06 -62.99 43.17
N LEU A 145 4.60 -61.76 43.18
CA LEU A 145 5.94 -61.43 42.67
C LEU A 145 7.05 -61.48 43.73
N MET A 146 6.67 -61.54 45.01
CA MET A 146 7.62 -61.54 46.13
C MET A 146 7.71 -62.89 46.84
N LYS A 147 6.74 -63.80 46.64
CA LYS A 147 6.60 -65.10 47.34
C LYS A 147 7.90 -65.92 47.45
N ASP A 148 8.72 -65.90 46.40
CA ASP A 148 9.96 -66.67 46.28
C ASP A 148 11.16 -65.94 46.90
N TYR A 149 11.00 -64.64 47.18
CA TYR A 149 12.02 -63.75 47.74
C TYR A 149 11.75 -63.36 49.20
N ILE A 150 10.61 -63.75 49.78
CA ILE A 150 10.29 -63.48 51.18
C ILE A 150 11.03 -64.47 52.09
N ASN A 151 11.93 -63.93 52.89
CA ASN A 151 12.75 -64.65 53.86
C ASN A 151 11.94 -65.02 55.11
N THR A 152 12.32 -66.14 55.74
CA THR A 152 11.81 -66.47 57.09
C THR A 152 12.64 -65.71 58.11
N HIS A 153 11.98 -64.95 58.96
CA HIS A 153 12.62 -64.08 59.95
C HIS A 153 12.11 -64.40 61.37
N THR A 154 12.96 -64.19 62.38
CA THR A 154 12.58 -64.32 63.79
C THR A 154 12.05 -62.99 64.32
N TRP A 155 10.73 -62.91 64.52
CA TRP A 155 10.04 -61.71 64.96
C TRP A 155 10.03 -61.62 66.48
N TYR A 156 10.52 -60.51 67.03
CA TYR A 156 10.48 -60.22 68.47
C TYR A 156 9.33 -59.27 68.81
N THR A 157 8.61 -59.53 69.91
CA THR A 157 7.42 -58.78 70.31
C THR A 157 7.45 -58.45 71.80
N GLU A 158 7.17 -57.18 72.13
CA GLU A 158 7.13 -56.70 73.52
C GLU A 158 6.01 -57.34 74.39
N PRO A 159 6.17 -57.37 75.74
CA PRO A 159 5.38 -58.26 76.63
C PRO A 159 3.88 -57.97 76.79
N GLY A 160 3.41 -56.73 76.65
CA GLY A 160 2.02 -56.38 76.97
C GLY A 160 1.58 -56.81 78.38
N VAL A 161 0.56 -57.69 78.51
CA VAL A 161 0.16 -58.32 79.80
C VAL A 161 1.06 -59.48 80.22
N GLY A 162 1.75 -60.13 79.27
CA GLY A 162 2.49 -61.36 79.48
C GLY A 162 4.00 -61.17 79.44
N LYS A 163 4.70 -62.19 78.95
CA LYS A 163 6.14 -62.16 78.65
C LYS A 163 6.38 -61.64 77.24
N ALA A 164 7.56 -61.06 77.02
CA ALA A 164 8.02 -60.80 75.66
C ALA A 164 8.15 -62.13 74.95
N TYR A 165 7.92 -62.18 73.65
CA TYR A 165 7.96 -63.44 72.92
C TYR A 165 8.53 -63.27 71.52
N SER A 166 8.98 -64.38 70.95
CA SER A 166 9.37 -64.47 69.55
C SER A 166 8.72 -65.66 68.84
N PHE A 167 8.70 -65.57 67.52
CA PHE A 167 8.29 -66.64 66.62
C PHE A 167 8.99 -66.44 65.28
N SER A 168 9.18 -67.51 64.52
CA SER A 168 9.78 -67.41 63.18
C SER A 168 8.70 -67.58 62.11
N SER A 169 8.63 -66.66 61.17
CA SER A 169 7.64 -66.67 60.09
C SER A 169 8.11 -65.86 58.87
N LYS A 170 7.47 -66.07 57.72
CA LYS A 170 7.70 -65.27 56.50
C LYS A 170 6.99 -63.92 56.57
N ILE A 171 5.73 -63.95 56.98
CA ILE A 171 4.85 -62.80 57.06
C ILE A 171 4.52 -62.50 58.52
N SER A 172 4.50 -61.23 58.88
CA SER A 172 4.09 -60.76 60.21
C SER A 172 3.28 -59.47 60.12
N LEU A 173 2.74 -59.03 61.26
CA LEU A 173 2.26 -57.66 61.45
C LEU A 173 3.31 -56.89 62.24
N PRO A 174 3.49 -55.56 62.05
CA PRO A 174 4.53 -54.82 62.73
C PRO A 174 4.33 -54.82 64.25
N SER A 175 5.41 -54.78 65.02
CA SER A 175 5.36 -54.44 66.45
C SER A 175 5.35 -52.93 66.66
N VAL A 176 5.02 -52.48 67.88
CA VAL A 176 5.10 -51.06 68.21
C VAL A 176 6.57 -50.60 68.23
N THR A 177 7.50 -51.48 68.62
CA THR A 177 8.95 -51.22 68.54
C THR A 177 9.41 -50.96 67.10
N GLU A 178 8.97 -51.79 66.14
CA GLU A 178 9.32 -51.62 64.72
C GLU A 178 8.71 -50.35 64.12
N TYR A 179 7.45 -50.06 64.45
CA TYR A 179 6.82 -48.81 64.07
C TYR A 179 7.61 -47.60 64.60
N ALA A 180 8.04 -47.63 65.87
CA ALA A 180 8.78 -46.51 66.46
C ALA A 180 10.11 -46.21 65.74
N GLN A 181 10.79 -47.23 65.18
CA GLN A 181 12.01 -47.03 64.37
C GLN A 181 11.72 -46.53 62.95
N ASN A 182 10.50 -46.79 62.47
CA ASN A 182 10.08 -46.53 61.09
C ASN A 182 8.93 -45.51 60.98
N ALA A 183 8.68 -44.72 62.01
CA ALA A 183 7.58 -43.76 62.03
C ALA A 183 7.76 -42.63 60.99
N ASP A 184 9.00 -42.38 60.57
CA ASP A 184 9.34 -41.47 59.47
C ASP A 184 9.14 -42.08 58.07
N ARG A 185 8.77 -43.36 58.00
CA ARG A 185 8.55 -44.11 56.75
C ARG A 185 7.13 -44.63 56.60
N ILE A 186 6.48 -45.01 57.70
CA ILE A 186 5.15 -45.63 57.71
C ILE A 186 4.07 -44.57 57.87
N GLY A 187 3.21 -44.44 56.86
CA GLY A 187 1.96 -43.68 56.96
C GLY A 187 0.88 -44.44 57.73
N VAL A 188 0.22 -43.79 58.69
CA VAL A 188 -0.82 -44.38 59.54
C VAL A 188 -2.21 -44.36 58.89
N VAL A 189 -2.44 -43.45 57.94
CA VAL A 189 -3.74 -43.13 57.33
C VAL A 189 -3.76 -43.59 55.87
N LEU A 190 -4.11 -44.86 55.62
CA LEU A 190 -4.28 -45.39 54.26
C LEU A 190 -5.70 -45.17 53.70
N SER A 191 -6.72 -45.21 54.55
CA SER A 191 -8.10 -44.84 54.22
C SER A 191 -8.83 -44.30 55.44
N ALA A 192 -9.74 -43.33 55.22
CA ALA A 192 -10.45 -42.67 56.31
C ALA A 192 -11.31 -43.66 57.10
N GLY A 193 -11.17 -43.66 58.43
CA GLY A 193 -11.92 -44.55 59.32
C GLY A 193 -11.39 -45.99 59.43
N ALA A 194 -10.35 -46.36 58.68
CA ALA A 194 -9.73 -47.68 58.79
C ALA A 194 -8.85 -47.81 60.04
N GLN A 195 -8.73 -49.03 60.55
CA GLN A 195 -7.86 -49.39 61.67
C GLN A 195 -7.01 -50.59 61.27
N TRP A 196 -5.78 -50.69 61.76
CA TRP A 196 -4.94 -51.85 61.47
C TRP A 196 -4.12 -52.25 62.68
N TRP A 197 -3.96 -53.55 62.84
CA TRP A 197 -3.39 -54.15 64.05
C TRP A 197 -1.88 -54.25 63.98
N THR A 198 -1.27 -54.10 65.14
CA THR A 198 0.10 -54.55 65.40
C THR A 198 0.05 -55.99 65.91
N ARG A 199 1.19 -56.68 65.90
CA ARG A 199 1.30 -57.98 66.60
C ARG A 199 1.47 -57.81 68.12
N THR A 200 1.54 -56.58 68.62
CA THR A 200 1.85 -56.30 70.01
C THR A 200 0.61 -56.46 70.90
N PRO A 201 0.69 -57.29 71.96
CA PRO A 201 -0.37 -57.39 72.95
C PRO A 201 -0.62 -56.06 73.68
N HIS A 202 -1.90 -55.74 73.90
CA HIS A 202 -2.29 -54.67 74.79
C HIS A 202 -2.08 -55.10 76.25
N ASN A 203 -2.13 -54.18 77.22
CA ASN A 203 -2.13 -54.51 78.66
C ASN A 203 -3.49 -55.07 79.17
N THR A 204 -4.36 -55.52 78.27
CA THR A 204 -5.63 -56.19 78.59
C THR A 204 -5.60 -57.60 77.98
N MET A 205 -5.99 -58.61 78.76
CA MET A 205 -5.86 -60.04 78.41
C MET A 205 -6.67 -60.52 77.18
N THR A 206 -7.28 -59.64 76.40
CA THR A 206 -8.12 -59.99 75.24
C THR A 206 -7.86 -59.11 73.99
N ARG A 207 -6.89 -58.19 74.03
CA ARG A 207 -6.72 -57.11 73.03
C ARG A 207 -5.28 -56.94 72.56
N VAL A 208 -5.11 -56.32 71.39
CA VAL A 208 -3.82 -55.94 70.79
C VAL A 208 -3.82 -54.45 70.47
N TRP A 209 -2.63 -53.87 70.32
CA TRP A 209 -2.53 -52.48 69.90
C TRP A 209 -2.89 -52.31 68.43
N GLN A 210 -3.67 -51.27 68.12
CA GLN A 210 -4.06 -50.93 66.76
C GLN A 210 -3.89 -49.45 66.48
N PHE A 211 -3.61 -49.11 65.23
CA PHE A 211 -3.59 -47.73 64.78
C PHE A 211 -4.95 -47.29 64.28
N LEU A 212 -5.36 -46.08 64.67
CA LEU A 212 -6.58 -45.43 64.23
C LEU A 212 -6.27 -44.40 63.14
N ALA A 213 -6.73 -44.63 61.90
CA ALA A 213 -6.48 -43.69 60.80
C ALA A 213 -7.09 -42.30 61.09
N THR A 214 -8.24 -42.21 61.75
CA THR A 214 -8.93 -40.93 62.00
C THR A 214 -8.19 -40.00 62.98
N SER A 215 -7.48 -40.56 63.96
CA SER A 215 -6.86 -39.77 65.04
C SER A 215 -5.34 -39.89 65.09
N LYS A 216 -4.74 -40.76 64.26
CA LYS A 216 -3.33 -41.18 64.30
C LYS A 216 -2.88 -41.81 65.62
N LYS A 217 -3.81 -42.02 66.56
CA LYS A 217 -3.53 -42.62 67.87
C LYS A 217 -3.37 -44.13 67.75
N ILE A 218 -2.65 -44.70 68.70
CA ILE A 218 -2.70 -46.13 68.96
C ILE A 218 -3.68 -46.38 70.12
N ASP A 219 -4.59 -47.35 70.01
CA ASP A 219 -5.54 -47.66 71.08
C ASP A 219 -5.63 -49.16 71.36
N ALA A 220 -6.26 -49.47 72.49
CA ALA A 220 -6.62 -50.82 72.86
C ALA A 220 -7.70 -51.29 71.89
N GLY A 221 -7.32 -52.05 70.86
CA GLY A 221 -8.29 -52.53 69.88
C GLY A 221 -9.47 -53.25 70.52
N SER A 222 -10.58 -53.42 69.79
CA SER A 222 -11.61 -54.39 70.23
C SER A 222 -10.99 -55.79 70.34
N GLU A 223 -11.69 -56.71 71.01
CA GLU A 223 -11.20 -58.09 71.20
C GLU A 223 -10.58 -58.68 69.92
N VAL A 224 -9.56 -59.51 70.09
CA VAL A 224 -8.88 -60.19 68.98
C VAL A 224 -9.81 -60.98 68.04
N THR A 225 -11.01 -61.31 68.54
CA THR A 225 -12.14 -61.95 67.84
C THR A 225 -12.99 -61.00 67.01
N SER A 226 -12.70 -59.69 67.01
CA SER A 226 -13.52 -58.67 66.37
C SER A 226 -13.56 -58.84 64.84
N THR A 227 -14.77 -58.79 64.30
CA THR A 227 -15.05 -58.81 62.86
C THR A 227 -15.41 -57.42 62.31
N TYR A 228 -15.02 -56.34 63.01
CA TYR A 228 -15.37 -54.98 62.63
C TYR A 228 -14.82 -54.65 61.23
N PRO A 229 -15.67 -54.39 60.22
CA PRO A 229 -15.28 -54.40 58.81
C PRO A 229 -14.29 -53.31 58.41
N ALA A 230 -14.13 -52.26 59.22
CA ALA A 230 -13.14 -51.20 59.00
C ALA A 230 -11.77 -51.50 59.63
N ARG A 231 -11.47 -52.77 59.98
CA ARG A 231 -10.14 -53.19 60.42
C ARG A 231 -9.46 -54.11 59.42
N TYR A 232 -8.15 -53.98 59.32
CA TYR A 232 -7.38 -54.61 58.26
C TYR A 232 -6.04 -55.14 58.75
N ASN A 233 -5.53 -56.15 58.06
CA ASN A 233 -4.16 -56.60 58.22
C ASN A 233 -3.24 -55.81 57.29
N ARG A 234 -2.09 -55.42 57.82
CA ARG A 234 -1.04 -54.73 57.07
C ARG A 234 0.29 -55.44 57.26
N PRO A 235 0.56 -56.45 56.42
CA PRO A 235 1.73 -57.30 56.58
C PRO A 235 3.06 -56.58 56.38
N CYS A 236 4.07 -57.04 57.12
CA CYS A 236 5.48 -56.76 56.90
C CYS A 236 6.29 -58.06 56.80
N PHE A 237 7.43 -58.00 56.13
CA PHE A 237 8.31 -59.12 55.83
C PHE A 237 9.69 -58.64 55.39
N TYR A 238 10.65 -59.56 55.34
CA TYR A 238 12.00 -59.29 54.84
C TYR A 238 12.18 -59.90 53.44
N LEU A 239 12.69 -59.10 52.49
CA LEU A 239 12.95 -59.48 51.10
C LEU A 239 14.43 -59.77 50.86
N SER A 240 14.73 -60.87 50.17
CA SER A 240 16.06 -61.18 49.65
C SER A 240 16.59 -60.06 48.74
N GLU A 241 17.90 -59.83 48.76
CA GLU A 241 18.57 -58.86 47.89
C GLU A 241 18.38 -59.19 46.40
N ASP A 242 18.26 -60.48 46.07
CA ASP A 242 18.01 -60.96 44.71
C ASP A 242 16.70 -60.45 44.11
N PHE A 243 15.75 -59.95 44.91
CA PHE A 243 14.49 -59.41 44.41
C PHE A 243 14.72 -58.29 43.39
N PHE A 244 15.51 -57.28 43.75
CA PHE A 244 15.76 -56.10 42.88
C PHE A 244 16.63 -56.43 41.66
N LYS A 245 17.32 -57.57 41.69
CA LYS A 245 18.08 -58.12 40.56
C LYS A 245 17.20 -58.88 39.55
N ASN A 246 16.04 -59.38 39.96
CA ASN A 246 15.23 -60.26 39.10
C ASN A 246 13.84 -59.69 38.79
N VAL A 247 13.38 -58.70 39.55
CA VAL A 247 12.05 -58.11 39.41
C VAL A 247 12.19 -56.63 39.08
N LYS A 248 11.65 -56.25 37.91
CA LYS A 248 11.66 -54.86 37.47
C LYS A 248 10.80 -53.99 38.39
N ILE A 249 11.37 -52.88 38.85
CA ILE A 249 10.64 -51.80 39.53
C ILE A 249 10.05 -50.85 38.49
N ASP A 250 8.83 -50.38 38.73
CA ASP A 250 8.18 -49.36 37.93
C ASP A 250 9.05 -48.10 37.89
N GLU A 251 9.44 -47.68 36.68
CA GLU A 251 10.39 -46.58 36.46
C GLU A 251 9.88 -45.24 37.03
N SER A 252 8.57 -45.08 37.21
CA SER A 252 7.99 -43.88 37.84
C SER A 252 8.35 -43.71 39.32
N TYR A 253 8.80 -44.78 39.98
CA TYR A 253 9.28 -44.76 41.36
C TYR A 253 10.79 -44.55 41.46
N LEU A 254 11.50 -44.51 40.33
CA LEU A 254 12.96 -44.40 40.28
C LEU A 254 13.40 -42.94 40.14
N THR A 255 12.96 -42.10 41.07
CA THR A 255 13.35 -40.68 41.17
C THR A 255 14.75 -40.54 41.77
N ASP A 256 15.39 -39.40 41.55
CA ASP A 256 16.77 -39.17 41.99
C ASP A 256 16.95 -39.21 43.53
N ASP A 257 15.87 -38.98 44.30
CA ASP A 257 15.84 -39.03 45.76
C ASP A 257 15.27 -40.34 46.36
N ALA A 258 14.77 -41.26 45.52
CA ALA A 258 14.19 -42.51 45.98
C ALA A 258 15.28 -43.52 46.38
N LEU A 259 15.15 -44.13 47.56
CA LEU A 259 16.15 -45.11 48.03
C LEU A 259 16.23 -46.34 47.13
N VAL A 260 15.12 -46.73 46.52
CA VAL A 260 15.11 -47.86 45.57
C VAL A 260 15.94 -47.53 44.31
N THR A 261 16.06 -46.28 43.91
CA THR A 261 16.91 -45.85 42.78
C THR A 261 18.38 -46.15 43.04
N GLU A 262 18.87 -45.85 44.25
CA GLU A 262 20.26 -46.14 44.63
C GLU A 262 20.55 -47.65 44.62
N ILE A 263 19.58 -48.47 45.05
CA ILE A 263 19.67 -49.94 45.00
C ILE A 263 19.77 -50.41 43.54
N ILE A 264 18.92 -49.88 42.65
CA ILE A 264 18.92 -50.28 41.23
C ILE A 264 20.18 -49.80 40.49
N LYS A 265 20.67 -48.59 40.76
CA LYS A 265 21.88 -48.03 40.11
C LYS A 265 23.16 -48.82 40.39
N ALA A 266 23.19 -49.66 41.42
CA ALA A 266 24.34 -50.48 41.76
C ALA A 266 24.55 -51.67 40.81
N TYR A 267 23.54 -52.04 40.00
CA TYR A 267 23.65 -53.13 39.03
C TYR A 267 24.31 -52.68 37.71
N ASP A 268 24.99 -53.61 37.04
CA ASP A 268 25.60 -53.36 35.74
C ASP A 268 24.57 -53.18 34.60
N LEU A 269 25.01 -52.55 33.51
CA LEU A 269 24.17 -52.24 32.34
C LEU A 269 23.51 -53.49 31.73
N ALA A 270 24.21 -54.63 31.68
CA ALA A 270 23.68 -55.84 31.07
C ALA A 270 22.51 -56.39 31.90
N THR A 271 22.68 -56.43 33.23
CA THR A 271 21.64 -56.81 34.18
C THR A 271 20.41 -55.89 34.06
N LEU A 272 20.61 -54.57 34.03
CA LEU A 272 19.51 -53.61 33.92
C LEU A 272 18.73 -53.74 32.60
N LYS A 273 19.45 -53.98 31.50
CA LYS A 273 18.85 -54.23 30.18
C LYS A 273 18.07 -55.53 30.13
N GLU A 274 18.60 -56.60 30.72
CA GLU A 274 17.96 -57.93 30.74
C GLU A 274 16.61 -57.89 31.48
N ILE A 275 16.54 -57.17 32.61
CA ILE A 275 15.30 -56.97 33.38
C ILE A 275 14.35 -55.97 32.69
N GLY A 276 14.84 -55.22 31.71
CA GLY A 276 14.05 -54.41 30.77
C GLY A 276 13.94 -52.92 31.12
N TYR A 277 14.94 -52.32 31.78
CA TYR A 277 14.98 -50.86 31.99
C TYR A 277 15.21 -50.09 30.69
N SER A 278 14.54 -48.94 30.55
CA SER A 278 14.55 -48.15 29.32
C SER A 278 15.89 -47.42 29.07
N ASP A 279 16.28 -47.33 27.80
CA ASP A 279 17.49 -46.62 27.35
C ASP A 279 17.48 -45.16 27.80
N SER A 280 16.33 -44.49 27.75
CA SER A 280 16.17 -43.11 28.20
C SER A 280 16.51 -42.95 29.69
N LEU A 281 16.05 -43.87 30.54
CA LEU A 281 16.38 -43.86 31.97
C LEU A 281 17.87 -44.14 32.20
N LEU A 282 18.44 -45.08 31.45
CA LEU A 282 19.86 -45.45 31.55
C LEU A 282 20.80 -44.33 31.08
N VAL A 283 20.41 -43.58 30.04
CA VAL A 283 21.12 -42.36 29.59
C VAL A 283 21.03 -41.28 30.66
N LYS A 284 19.85 -41.03 31.25
CA LYS A 284 19.68 -40.06 32.33
C LYS A 284 20.61 -40.36 33.52
N TRP A 285 20.85 -41.63 33.81
CA TRP A 285 21.76 -42.06 34.89
C TRP A 285 23.24 -42.09 34.49
N GLY A 286 23.59 -41.80 33.24
CA GLY A 286 24.96 -41.86 32.73
C GLY A 286 25.50 -43.29 32.58
N ILE A 287 24.62 -44.29 32.59
CA ILE A 287 24.98 -45.72 32.45
C ILE A 287 25.08 -46.09 30.96
N LEU A 288 24.15 -45.62 30.12
CA LEU A 288 24.18 -45.81 28.67
C LEU A 288 24.77 -44.56 27.99
N LYS A 289 25.79 -44.74 27.14
CA LYS A 289 26.57 -43.65 26.54
C LYS A 289 26.47 -43.67 25.01
N GLY A 290 26.43 -42.48 24.39
CA GLY A 290 26.46 -42.31 22.94
C GLY A 290 27.85 -42.49 22.34
N SER A 291 27.90 -42.62 21.01
CA SER A 291 29.15 -42.74 20.26
C SER A 291 29.87 -41.39 20.16
N THR A 292 31.19 -41.44 20.07
CA THR A 292 32.07 -40.29 19.86
C THR A 292 32.78 -40.34 18.51
N THR A 293 32.39 -41.27 17.62
CA THR A 293 33.12 -41.57 16.37
C THR A 293 32.21 -41.62 15.16
N ILE A 294 32.70 -41.09 14.03
CA ILE A 294 32.01 -41.04 12.74
C ILE A 294 32.83 -41.86 11.74
N LYS A 295 32.16 -42.58 10.83
CA LYS A 295 32.84 -43.17 9.66
C LYS A 295 33.32 -42.04 8.74
N SER A 296 34.65 -41.83 8.66
CA SER A 296 35.26 -40.69 7.96
C SER A 296 34.74 -40.43 6.54
N ASP A 297 34.45 -41.49 5.79
CA ASP A 297 34.07 -41.39 4.37
C ASP A 297 32.55 -41.15 4.15
N SER A 298 31.80 -40.95 5.24
CA SER A 298 30.34 -40.78 5.23
C SER A 298 29.88 -39.32 5.18
N LEU A 299 30.76 -38.36 5.45
CA LEU A 299 30.42 -36.93 5.52
C LEU A 299 30.00 -36.41 4.15
N LYS A 300 28.76 -35.95 4.03
CA LYS A 300 28.19 -35.40 2.79
C LYS A 300 27.27 -34.23 3.10
N ILE A 301 27.24 -33.28 2.17
CA ILE A 301 26.23 -32.21 2.13
C ILE A 301 25.18 -32.63 1.12
N LEU A 302 23.92 -32.69 1.54
CA LEU A 302 22.78 -32.93 0.65
C LEU A 302 21.97 -31.64 0.47
N GLY A 303 21.46 -31.44 -0.75
CA GLY A 303 20.66 -30.29 -1.13
C GLY A 303 21.12 -29.70 -2.47
N ASP A 304 20.29 -28.82 -3.03
CA ASP A 304 20.65 -28.08 -4.23
C ASP A 304 21.63 -26.95 -3.88
N THR A 305 22.72 -26.81 -4.65
CA THR A 305 23.81 -25.87 -4.36
C THR A 305 23.51 -24.47 -4.90
N GLN A 306 22.37 -23.92 -4.48
CA GLN A 306 21.87 -22.61 -4.89
C GLN A 306 21.38 -21.82 -3.67
N VAL A 307 21.47 -20.50 -3.75
CA VAL A 307 20.85 -19.57 -2.79
C VAL A 307 19.35 -19.89 -2.64
N GLY A 308 18.87 -19.88 -1.40
CA GLY A 308 17.48 -20.16 -1.06
C GLY A 308 17.14 -21.64 -0.85
N CYS A 309 18.02 -22.57 -1.21
CA CYS A 309 17.83 -24.00 -1.00
C CYS A 309 18.22 -24.42 0.42
N LYS A 310 17.76 -25.60 0.85
CA LYS A 310 18.15 -26.22 2.12
C LYS A 310 19.38 -27.10 1.92
N LEU A 311 20.40 -26.95 2.77
CA LEU A 311 21.54 -27.86 2.85
C LEU A 311 21.50 -28.66 4.15
N SER A 312 21.87 -29.93 4.08
CA SER A 312 21.81 -30.87 5.20
C SER A 312 23.15 -31.56 5.40
N ALA A 313 23.65 -31.54 6.64
CA ALA A 313 24.83 -32.30 7.04
C ALA A 313 24.44 -33.76 7.29
N VAL A 314 25.11 -34.69 6.59
CA VAL A 314 24.84 -36.13 6.70
C VAL A 314 26.14 -36.87 6.97
N TYR A 315 26.10 -37.78 7.93
CA TYR A 315 27.19 -38.68 8.30
C TYR A 315 26.63 -39.98 8.90
N GLU A 316 27.46 -41.02 8.93
CA GLU A 316 27.16 -42.31 9.55
C GLU A 316 28.04 -42.51 10.79
N LEU A 317 27.43 -42.93 11.91
CA LEU A 317 28.15 -43.31 13.12
C LEU A 317 28.91 -44.62 12.91
N GLU A 318 30.08 -44.77 13.54
CA GLU A 318 30.83 -46.02 13.51
C GLU A 318 30.14 -47.11 14.36
N ASP A 319 29.59 -46.72 15.51
CA ASP A 319 28.82 -47.56 16.42
C ASP A 319 27.81 -46.71 17.24
N GLY A 320 27.02 -47.37 18.09
CA GLY A 320 26.18 -46.69 19.07
C GLY A 320 25.08 -45.79 18.50
N PHE A 321 24.83 -44.67 19.19
CA PHE A 321 23.84 -43.65 18.83
C PHE A 321 24.40 -42.26 19.14
N GLU A 322 23.87 -41.22 18.51
CA GLU A 322 24.27 -39.83 18.73
C GLU A 322 23.63 -39.28 20.00
N GLN A 323 24.41 -38.60 20.84
CA GLN A 323 23.90 -37.77 21.94
C GLN A 323 23.99 -36.31 21.52
N GLU A 324 22.88 -35.81 20.98
CA GLU A 324 22.81 -34.49 20.34
C GLU A 324 23.18 -33.35 21.29
N GLU A 325 22.91 -33.51 22.60
CA GLU A 325 23.24 -32.51 23.62
C GLU A 325 24.75 -32.30 23.81
N TYR A 326 25.57 -33.28 23.42
CA TYR A 326 27.04 -33.21 23.43
C TYR A 326 27.63 -33.09 22.02
N THR A 327 26.81 -32.99 20.98
CA THR A 327 27.30 -32.90 19.60
C THR A 327 27.39 -31.43 19.15
N GLU A 328 28.55 -31.09 18.59
CA GLU A 328 28.84 -29.77 18.05
C GLU A 328 28.96 -29.84 16.54
N ILE A 329 28.15 -29.04 15.84
CA ILE A 329 28.21 -28.91 14.38
C ILE A 329 28.18 -27.43 14.03
N PHE A 330 29.05 -27.02 13.10
CA PHE A 330 29.12 -25.65 12.60
C PHE A 330 29.32 -25.64 11.10
N TRP A 331 28.64 -24.71 10.43
CA TRP A 331 28.79 -24.45 9.00
C TRP A 331 29.78 -23.31 8.77
N GLU A 332 30.56 -23.41 7.70
CA GLU A 332 31.51 -22.40 7.31
C GLU A 332 31.60 -22.23 5.79
N TYR A 333 31.97 -21.03 5.34
CA TYR A 333 32.04 -20.68 3.92
C TYR A 333 33.32 -19.91 3.56
N SER A 334 33.75 -19.98 2.31
CA SER A 334 34.88 -19.23 1.77
C SER A 334 34.73 -18.95 0.27
N GLU A 335 35.29 -17.84 -0.21
CA GLU A 335 35.46 -17.59 -1.65
C GLU A 335 36.52 -18.52 -2.28
N ASN A 336 37.40 -19.11 -1.47
CA ASN A 336 38.43 -20.05 -1.90
C ASN A 336 38.14 -21.46 -1.33
N MET A 337 38.23 -22.48 -2.19
CA MET A 337 37.99 -23.87 -1.79
C MET A 337 38.94 -24.34 -0.67
N LEU A 338 40.19 -23.84 -0.63
CA LEU A 338 41.25 -24.41 0.19
C LEU A 338 41.44 -23.73 1.56
N ASP A 339 41.15 -22.44 1.69
CA ASP A 339 41.40 -21.66 2.91
C ASP A 339 40.39 -20.50 3.07
N GLY A 340 40.52 -19.71 4.14
CA GLY A 340 39.71 -18.51 4.34
C GLY A 340 38.30 -18.72 4.89
N TYR A 341 37.96 -19.91 5.39
CA TYR A 341 36.61 -20.23 5.86
C TYR A 341 36.17 -19.39 7.08
N GLN A 342 34.97 -18.83 6.99
CA GLN A 342 34.28 -18.05 8.02
C GLN A 342 32.99 -18.75 8.44
N ILE A 343 32.53 -18.53 9.67
CA ILE A 343 31.32 -19.17 10.20
C ILE A 343 30.07 -18.64 9.48
N VAL A 344 29.14 -19.54 9.17
CA VAL A 344 27.78 -19.18 8.77
C VAL A 344 26.95 -19.03 10.05
N ASP A 345 26.58 -17.78 10.39
CA ASP A 345 25.85 -17.48 11.63
C ASP A 345 24.37 -17.93 11.58
N ASN A 346 23.81 -18.28 12.74
CA ASN A 346 22.37 -18.55 12.99
C ASN A 346 21.73 -19.73 12.24
N GLU A 347 22.51 -20.72 11.79
CA GLU A 347 21.96 -21.92 11.14
C GLU A 347 21.67 -23.04 12.14
N ASP A 348 20.78 -23.96 11.76
CA ASP A 348 20.59 -25.21 12.50
C ASP A 348 21.91 -25.99 12.48
N LYS A 349 22.28 -26.59 13.61
CA LYS A 349 23.48 -27.41 13.72
C LYS A 349 23.54 -28.45 12.58
N LYS A 350 22.43 -29.07 12.20
CA LYS A 350 22.38 -30.09 11.14
C LYS A 350 22.02 -29.52 9.75
N TYR A 351 21.52 -28.30 9.65
CA TYR A 351 20.98 -27.76 8.39
C TYR A 351 21.28 -26.28 8.20
N ILE A 352 21.54 -25.88 6.96
CA ILE A 352 21.29 -24.52 6.50
C ILE A 352 19.88 -24.51 5.94
N GLU A 353 18.92 -23.91 6.66
CA GLU A 353 17.50 -24.02 6.29
C GLU A 353 17.21 -23.29 4.98
N LYS A 354 17.88 -22.15 4.76
CA LYS A 354 17.80 -21.37 3.53
C LYS A 354 19.15 -20.72 3.26
N VAL A 355 19.90 -21.24 2.27
CA VAL A 355 21.20 -20.68 1.88
C VAL A 355 21.10 -19.17 1.64
N PRO A 356 21.81 -18.34 2.43
CA PRO A 356 21.76 -16.88 2.28
C PRO A 356 22.36 -16.38 0.96
N SER A 357 21.91 -15.21 0.49
CA SER A 357 22.39 -14.62 -0.79
C SER A 357 23.87 -14.27 -0.79
N TYR A 358 24.43 -13.87 0.36
CA TYR A 358 25.86 -13.57 0.49
C TYR A 358 26.77 -14.81 0.31
N LEU A 359 26.21 -16.03 0.34
CA LEU A 359 26.94 -17.26 0.04
C LEU A 359 26.99 -17.57 -1.46
N ASN A 360 26.37 -16.76 -2.33
CA ASN A 360 26.50 -16.94 -3.77
C ASN A 360 27.98 -16.85 -4.17
N GLU A 361 28.41 -17.76 -5.03
CA GLU A 361 29.80 -17.88 -5.48
C GLU A 361 30.82 -18.25 -4.37
N CYS A 362 30.35 -18.80 -3.25
CA CYS A 362 31.19 -19.32 -2.16
C CYS A 362 31.19 -20.86 -2.11
N TYR A 363 32.25 -21.41 -1.53
CA TYR A 363 32.36 -22.80 -1.09
C TYR A 363 31.82 -22.93 0.34
N VAL A 364 30.92 -23.87 0.59
CA VAL A 364 30.31 -24.13 1.90
C VAL A 364 30.67 -25.54 2.37
N ARG A 365 31.06 -25.68 3.64
CA ARG A 365 31.25 -26.97 4.30
C ARG A 365 30.75 -26.95 5.74
N PHE A 366 30.63 -28.13 6.36
CA PHE A 366 30.38 -28.26 7.80
C PHE A 366 31.48 -29.02 8.52
N LYS A 367 31.63 -28.72 9.80
CA LYS A 367 32.45 -29.42 10.79
C LYS A 367 31.55 -30.09 11.81
N VAL A 368 31.86 -31.32 12.22
CA VAL A 368 31.12 -32.05 13.26
C VAL A 368 32.08 -32.69 14.25
N GLN A 369 31.76 -32.57 15.55
CA GLN A 369 32.43 -33.25 16.64
C GLN A 369 31.36 -33.91 17.53
N LEU A 370 31.38 -35.25 17.57
CA LEU A 370 30.47 -36.01 18.43
C LEU A 370 30.97 -36.01 19.87
N GLY A 371 30.04 -35.99 20.82
CA GLY A 371 30.35 -36.09 22.23
C GLY A 371 29.38 -37.00 22.98
N ASN A 372 29.79 -37.35 24.19
CA ASN A 372 28.95 -38.00 25.19
C ASN A 372 29.31 -37.45 26.59
N ILE A 373 28.72 -38.02 27.63
CA ILE A 373 28.98 -37.59 29.02
C ILE A 373 30.44 -37.73 29.49
N ASP A 374 31.27 -38.54 28.80
CA ASP A 374 32.70 -38.69 29.13
C ASP A 374 33.59 -37.66 28.41
N GLY A 375 33.07 -36.97 27.39
CA GLY A 375 33.79 -35.95 26.64
C GLY A 375 33.53 -35.97 25.14
N MET A 376 34.33 -35.18 24.43
CA MET A 376 34.26 -35.03 22.97
C MET A 376 35.21 -35.98 22.25
N GLY A 377 34.79 -36.49 21.09
CA GLY A 377 35.62 -37.25 20.15
C GLY A 377 36.43 -36.34 19.22
N ASP A 378 36.85 -36.90 18.08
CA ASP A 378 37.60 -36.16 17.06
C ASP A 378 36.70 -35.19 16.27
N LEU A 379 37.32 -34.12 15.72
CA LEU A 379 36.67 -33.17 14.82
C LEU A 379 36.76 -33.65 13.37
N TYR A 380 35.61 -33.79 12.70
CA TYR A 380 35.51 -34.20 11.30
C TYR A 380 35.07 -33.02 10.43
N ILE A 381 35.60 -32.93 9.20
CA ILE A 381 35.32 -31.84 8.25
C ILE A 381 34.84 -32.46 6.93
N SER A 382 33.74 -31.94 6.39
CA SER A 382 33.21 -32.37 5.09
C SER A 382 33.94 -31.72 3.91
N GLU A 383 33.87 -32.35 2.74
CA GLU A 383 34.25 -31.72 1.47
C GLU A 383 33.32 -30.54 1.16
N PRO A 384 33.85 -29.40 0.65
CA PRO A 384 33.04 -28.23 0.36
C PRO A 384 32.19 -28.38 -0.91
N VAL A 385 31.03 -27.74 -0.91
CA VAL A 385 30.15 -27.58 -2.08
C VAL A 385 30.14 -26.12 -2.56
N TYR A 386 30.14 -25.90 -3.87
CA TYR A 386 30.13 -24.55 -4.44
C TYR A 386 28.70 -24.06 -4.70
N ILE A 387 28.31 -22.94 -4.09
CA ILE A 387 27.00 -22.33 -4.23
C ILE A 387 27.00 -21.41 -5.46
N LYS A 388 26.06 -21.65 -6.40
CA LYS A 388 25.90 -20.79 -7.57
C LYS A 388 24.44 -20.62 -7.97
N THR A 389 23.93 -19.42 -7.81
CA THR A 389 22.63 -18.98 -8.35
C THR A 389 22.88 -18.02 -9.50
N LEU A 390 22.31 -18.33 -10.67
CA LEU A 390 22.45 -17.46 -11.85
C LEU A 390 21.48 -16.27 -11.76
N PRO A 391 21.89 -15.07 -12.20
CA PRO A 391 20.99 -13.93 -12.34
C PRO A 391 19.97 -14.16 -13.48
N PRO A 392 18.83 -13.48 -13.47
CA PRO A 392 17.94 -13.44 -14.63
C PRO A 392 18.60 -12.72 -15.81
N VAL A 393 18.22 -13.12 -17.02
CA VAL A 393 18.64 -12.49 -18.28
C VAL A 393 17.38 -11.98 -18.98
N ILE A 394 17.38 -10.69 -19.30
CA ILE A 394 16.30 -10.02 -20.02
C ILE A 394 16.81 -9.47 -21.35
N ASP A 395 15.90 -9.17 -22.25
CA ASP A 395 16.16 -8.48 -23.52
C ASP A 395 14.94 -7.64 -23.91
N ASN A 396 15.03 -6.88 -25.00
CA ASN A 396 13.92 -6.10 -25.57
C ASN A 396 13.24 -5.19 -24.53
N VAL A 397 14.02 -4.40 -23.79
CA VAL A 397 13.47 -3.36 -22.92
C VAL A 397 12.72 -2.34 -23.79
N LYS A 398 11.43 -2.16 -23.51
CA LYS A 398 10.50 -1.32 -24.26
C LYS A 398 9.84 -0.29 -23.37
N ILE A 399 9.48 0.83 -23.97
CA ILE A 399 8.78 1.92 -23.30
C ILE A 399 7.41 2.07 -23.94
N SER A 400 6.39 2.22 -23.11
CA SER A 400 5.02 2.43 -23.54
C SER A 400 4.34 3.45 -22.63
N GLY A 401 3.28 4.09 -23.11
CA GLY A 401 2.56 5.13 -22.37
C GLY A 401 2.31 6.33 -23.25
N ASP A 402 1.63 7.32 -22.68
CA ASP A 402 1.36 8.58 -23.39
C ASP A 402 2.57 9.50 -23.23
N ALA A 403 3.12 10.00 -24.35
CA ALA A 403 4.33 10.81 -24.37
C ALA A 403 4.04 12.30 -24.06
N TYR A 404 3.51 12.58 -22.87
CA TYR A 404 3.22 13.93 -22.40
C TYR A 404 3.83 14.18 -21.03
N THR A 405 3.93 15.45 -20.62
CA THR A 405 4.18 15.75 -19.22
C THR A 405 2.98 15.32 -18.36
N LYS A 406 3.24 14.91 -17.12
CA LYS A 406 2.30 14.40 -16.11
C LYS A 406 1.60 13.09 -16.48
N SER A 407 2.01 12.39 -17.55
CA SER A 407 1.51 11.04 -17.85
C SER A 407 2.48 9.98 -17.36
N ASP A 408 1.97 8.75 -17.26
CA ASP A 408 2.75 7.61 -16.83
C ASP A 408 3.34 6.88 -18.05
N LEU A 409 4.66 6.71 -18.03
CA LEU A 409 5.38 5.80 -18.90
C LEU A 409 5.62 4.49 -18.16
N THR A 410 5.63 3.39 -18.90
CA THR A 410 5.83 2.05 -18.37
C THR A 410 6.93 1.33 -19.13
N ALA A 411 7.92 0.84 -18.39
CA ALA A 411 8.96 -0.02 -18.90
C ALA A 411 8.49 -1.49 -18.91
N SER A 412 8.85 -2.22 -19.96
CA SER A 412 8.60 -3.67 -20.07
C SER A 412 9.79 -4.35 -20.75
N PHE A 413 9.92 -5.67 -20.62
CA PHE A 413 11.03 -6.42 -21.21
C PHE A 413 10.62 -7.88 -21.46
N ASP A 414 11.37 -8.56 -22.33
CA ASP A 414 11.25 -10.00 -22.55
C ASP A 414 12.22 -10.76 -21.63
N THR A 415 11.73 -11.81 -20.97
CA THR A 415 12.59 -12.68 -20.15
C THR A 415 13.21 -13.77 -21.01
N ILE A 416 14.54 -13.84 -21.06
CA ILE A 416 15.28 -14.87 -21.80
C ILE A 416 15.52 -16.10 -20.92
N SER A 417 15.98 -15.90 -19.67
CA SER A 417 16.22 -16.98 -18.71
C SER A 417 16.21 -16.48 -17.26
N GLY A 418 15.93 -17.39 -16.32
CA GLY A 418 15.70 -17.02 -14.91
C GLY A 418 14.34 -16.33 -14.71
N ALA A 419 13.89 -16.22 -13.46
CA ALA A 419 12.67 -15.51 -13.11
C ALA A 419 13.05 -14.18 -12.42
N PRO A 420 12.88 -13.03 -13.10
CA PRO A 420 13.06 -11.73 -12.48
C PRO A 420 12.01 -11.49 -11.39
N ASP A 421 12.43 -10.92 -10.28
CA ASP A 421 11.57 -10.38 -9.23
C ASP A 421 11.44 -8.88 -9.47
N LEU A 422 10.28 -8.45 -9.95
CA LEU A 422 10.05 -7.07 -10.40
C LEU A 422 10.26 -6.06 -9.28
N ASP A 423 9.99 -6.42 -8.02
CA ASP A 423 10.15 -5.52 -6.87
C ASP A 423 11.62 -5.27 -6.50
N LYS A 424 12.55 -6.04 -7.10
CA LYS A 424 14.00 -5.96 -6.85
C LYS A 424 14.80 -5.54 -8.08
N CYS A 425 14.17 -5.52 -9.25
CA CYS A 425 14.80 -5.01 -10.46
C CYS A 425 15.00 -3.51 -10.32
N ILE A 426 16.14 -3.01 -10.77
CA ILE A 426 16.41 -1.57 -10.78
C ILE A 426 15.98 -1.02 -12.14
N VAL A 427 15.14 0.01 -12.15
CA VAL A 427 14.69 0.69 -13.37
C VAL A 427 15.11 2.15 -13.34
N ASN A 428 15.96 2.54 -14.28
CA ASN A 428 16.46 3.91 -14.40
C ASN A 428 15.81 4.58 -15.62
N TRP A 429 15.42 5.84 -15.46
CA TRP A 429 14.86 6.65 -16.55
C TRP A 429 15.79 7.80 -16.91
N TYR A 430 15.81 8.15 -18.19
CA TYR A 430 16.75 9.11 -18.74
C TYR A 430 16.05 10.09 -19.67
N TRP A 431 16.61 11.30 -19.77
CA TRP A 431 16.17 12.32 -20.72
C TRP A 431 17.29 12.76 -21.67
N LEU A 432 16.91 13.19 -22.87
CA LEU A 432 17.82 13.68 -23.92
C LEU A 432 17.23 14.89 -24.65
N ASP A 433 18.09 15.81 -25.09
CA ASP A 433 17.73 16.86 -26.05
C ASP A 433 17.60 16.30 -27.47
N ASP A 434 18.44 15.32 -27.80
CA ASP A 434 18.53 14.66 -29.11
C ASP A 434 18.87 13.17 -28.90
N VAL A 435 18.27 12.29 -29.68
CA VAL A 435 18.46 10.82 -29.58
C VAL A 435 19.89 10.37 -29.87
N ASP A 436 20.69 11.21 -30.56
CA ASP A 436 22.09 10.93 -30.86
C ASP A 436 23.06 11.30 -29.70
N GLN A 437 22.55 11.83 -28.58
CA GLN A 437 23.36 12.22 -27.41
C GLN A 437 23.38 11.15 -26.32
N GLU A 438 24.29 11.31 -25.35
CA GLU A 438 24.34 10.46 -24.17
C GLU A 438 23.13 10.72 -23.25
N PRO A 439 22.44 9.69 -22.75
CA PRO A 439 21.27 9.86 -21.88
C PRO A 439 21.62 10.49 -20.53
N ASN A 440 20.84 11.50 -20.11
CA ASN A 440 20.97 12.11 -18.78
C ASN A 440 20.05 11.42 -17.80
N LEU A 441 20.60 10.91 -16.69
CA LEU A 441 19.83 10.23 -15.67
C LEU A 441 18.86 11.18 -14.96
N ILE A 442 17.58 10.81 -14.91
CA ILE A 442 16.53 11.53 -14.16
C ILE A 442 16.65 11.19 -12.66
N GLY A 443 16.74 9.90 -12.37
CA GLY A 443 16.87 9.36 -11.01
C GLY A 443 17.14 7.86 -11.04
N GLU A 444 17.76 7.36 -9.97
CA GLU A 444 18.00 5.93 -9.78
C GLU A 444 16.76 5.23 -9.25
N ASP A 445 16.48 4.03 -9.78
CA ASP A 445 15.43 3.13 -9.32
C ASP A 445 14.05 3.78 -9.13
N LEU A 446 13.57 4.46 -10.18
CA LEU A 446 12.24 5.11 -10.18
C LEU A 446 11.11 4.11 -10.42
N GLY A 447 11.42 2.82 -10.58
CA GLY A 447 10.47 1.74 -10.80
C GLY A 447 9.98 1.62 -12.25
N PHE A 448 9.15 0.60 -12.48
CA PHE A 448 8.62 0.27 -13.82
C PHE A 448 7.63 1.28 -14.38
N THR A 449 7.13 2.20 -13.56
CA THR A 449 6.22 3.26 -13.98
C THR A 449 6.80 4.61 -13.56
N TYR A 450 6.96 5.52 -14.52
CA TYR A 450 7.49 6.87 -14.28
C TYR A 450 6.47 7.92 -14.71
N ASN A 451 6.13 8.82 -13.79
CA ASN A 451 5.30 9.99 -14.10
C ASN A 451 6.20 11.12 -14.61
N VAL A 452 5.99 11.54 -15.86
CA VAL A 452 6.89 12.48 -16.53
C VAL A 452 6.75 13.89 -15.98
N ASP A 453 7.83 14.48 -15.49
CA ASP A 453 7.77 15.85 -14.96
C ASP A 453 7.64 16.92 -16.06
N ASP A 454 7.10 18.09 -15.72
CA ASP A 454 6.92 19.20 -16.67
C ASP A 454 8.25 19.73 -17.24
N GLU A 455 9.36 19.56 -16.53
CA GLU A 455 10.70 20.00 -16.99
C GLU A 455 11.22 19.21 -18.19
N TYR A 456 10.69 18.01 -18.42
CA TYR A 456 11.04 17.16 -19.56
C TYR A 456 10.16 17.40 -20.79
N ALA A 457 9.35 18.47 -20.78
CA ALA A 457 8.69 18.95 -21.98
C ALA A 457 9.70 19.19 -23.12
N ASN A 458 9.36 18.74 -24.32
CA ASN A 458 10.19 18.83 -25.52
C ASN A 458 11.55 18.09 -25.42
N LYS A 459 11.62 17.04 -24.60
CA LYS A 459 12.78 16.13 -24.48
C LYS A 459 12.41 14.72 -24.94
N TYR A 460 13.40 13.90 -25.23
CA TYR A 460 13.23 12.46 -25.40
C TYR A 460 13.42 11.74 -24.07
N ILE A 461 12.59 10.74 -23.78
CA ILE A 461 12.73 9.86 -22.62
C ILE A 461 13.08 8.44 -23.06
N THR A 462 14.04 7.83 -22.37
CA THR A 462 14.34 6.40 -22.47
C THR A 462 14.51 5.77 -21.08
N CYS A 463 14.73 4.45 -20.99
CA CYS A 463 14.95 3.74 -19.74
C CYS A 463 15.96 2.58 -19.86
N SER A 464 16.49 2.13 -18.74
CA SER A 464 17.24 0.89 -18.59
C SER A 464 16.67 0.04 -17.47
N VAL A 465 16.80 -1.28 -17.60
CA VAL A 465 16.38 -2.24 -16.57
C VAL A 465 17.57 -3.13 -16.22
N LYS A 466 17.89 -3.21 -14.93
CA LYS A 466 18.83 -4.20 -14.39
C LYS A 466 18.02 -5.26 -13.64
N PRO A 467 17.87 -6.47 -14.21
CA PRO A 467 17.02 -7.48 -13.62
C PRO A 467 17.64 -8.08 -12.36
N ALA A 468 16.82 -8.43 -11.38
CA ALA A 468 17.23 -9.16 -10.19
C ALA A 468 16.31 -10.35 -9.97
N ASN A 469 16.82 -11.45 -9.43
CA ASN A 469 15.94 -12.50 -8.92
C ASN A 469 15.49 -12.18 -7.48
N THR A 470 14.67 -13.06 -6.89
CA THR A 470 14.13 -12.86 -5.53
C THR A 470 15.20 -12.79 -4.42
N TYR A 471 16.46 -13.13 -4.73
CA TYR A 471 17.59 -13.12 -3.82
C TYR A 471 18.58 -11.98 -4.07
N GLU A 472 18.22 -10.98 -4.90
CA GLU A 472 19.06 -9.81 -5.23
C GLU A 472 20.35 -10.18 -5.95
N ILE A 473 20.33 -11.27 -6.73
CA ILE A 473 21.39 -11.57 -7.69
C ILE A 473 21.03 -10.86 -9.00
N TYR A 474 21.82 -9.84 -9.34
CA TYR A 474 21.56 -8.94 -10.47
C TYR A 474 22.17 -9.45 -11.76
N GLY A 475 21.42 -9.33 -12.85
CA GLY A 475 21.91 -9.51 -14.21
C GLY A 475 22.54 -8.25 -14.78
N GLU A 476 22.91 -8.34 -16.06
CA GLU A 476 23.40 -7.20 -16.84
C GLU A 476 22.28 -6.17 -17.04
N GLU A 477 22.65 -4.89 -16.99
CA GLU A 477 21.75 -3.78 -17.30
C GLU A 477 21.48 -3.73 -18.81
N VAL A 478 20.21 -3.60 -19.19
CA VAL A 478 19.78 -3.53 -20.59
C VAL A 478 19.07 -2.19 -20.83
N PHE A 479 19.56 -1.43 -21.79
CA PHE A 479 18.94 -0.18 -22.24
C PHE A 479 17.80 -0.45 -23.22
N SER A 480 16.75 0.35 -23.14
CA SER A 480 15.73 0.40 -24.17
C SER A 480 16.31 0.94 -25.47
N LYS A 481 15.78 0.45 -26.60
CA LYS A 481 16.01 1.04 -27.92
C LYS A 481 14.93 2.06 -28.29
N ASP A 482 13.91 2.21 -27.44
CA ASP A 482 12.80 3.12 -27.65
C ASP A 482 13.14 4.49 -27.05
N TYR A 483 12.80 5.54 -27.79
CA TYR A 483 12.90 6.93 -27.36
C TYR A 483 11.55 7.60 -27.59
N LEU A 484 10.95 8.15 -26.53
CA LEU A 484 9.67 8.84 -26.62
C LEU A 484 9.87 10.35 -26.49
N TYR A 485 9.49 11.12 -27.52
CA TYR A 485 9.47 12.58 -27.46
C TYR A 485 8.28 13.07 -26.62
N ILE A 486 8.55 13.80 -25.55
CA ILE A 486 7.57 14.27 -24.57
C ILE A 486 6.99 15.61 -24.96
N ILE A 487 5.67 15.67 -25.06
CA ILE A 487 4.92 16.88 -25.40
C ILE A 487 4.40 17.56 -24.12
N ALA A 488 4.46 18.88 -24.08
CA ALA A 488 3.93 19.65 -22.96
C ALA A 488 2.41 19.45 -22.79
N SER A 489 1.98 19.00 -21.61
CA SER A 489 0.56 19.00 -21.24
C SER A 489 0.08 20.41 -20.92
N VAL A 490 -1.19 20.70 -21.24
CA VAL A 490 -1.73 22.05 -21.08
C VAL A 490 -2.49 22.21 -19.76
N PRO A 491 -2.13 23.19 -18.90
CA PRO A 491 -2.98 23.62 -17.80
C PRO A 491 -4.15 24.46 -18.34
N GLU A 492 -5.25 23.78 -18.70
CA GLU A 492 -6.42 24.42 -19.31
C GLU A 492 -7.00 25.57 -18.46
N ASP A 493 -6.78 25.58 -17.14
CA ASP A 493 -7.21 26.61 -16.21
C ASP A 493 -6.45 27.95 -16.37
N GLU A 494 -5.24 27.93 -16.93
CA GLU A 494 -4.43 29.12 -17.19
C GLU A 494 -4.75 29.78 -18.54
N LEU A 495 -5.44 29.10 -19.46
CA LEU A 495 -5.81 29.64 -20.77
C LEU A 495 -6.92 30.70 -20.69
N GLU A 496 -6.80 31.78 -21.45
CA GLU A 496 -7.83 32.83 -21.58
C GLU A 496 -9.09 32.28 -22.25
N THR A 497 -8.93 31.62 -23.41
CA THR A 497 -9.98 30.86 -24.08
C THR A 497 -9.85 29.39 -23.73
N LYS A 498 -10.85 28.86 -23.03
CA LYS A 498 -10.88 27.44 -22.67
C LYS A 498 -11.01 26.57 -23.92
N LEU A 499 -10.25 25.48 -23.93
CA LEU A 499 -10.31 24.50 -25.01
C LEU A 499 -11.68 23.82 -25.04
N VAL A 500 -12.22 23.66 -26.24
CA VAL A 500 -13.57 23.12 -26.45
C VAL A 500 -13.50 21.61 -26.38
N ARG A 501 -14.38 21.02 -25.56
CA ARG A 501 -14.50 19.56 -25.50
C ARG A 501 -15.35 19.07 -26.66
N VAL A 502 -14.73 18.33 -27.59
CA VAL A 502 -15.39 17.78 -28.77
C VAL A 502 -15.56 16.27 -28.60
N ASP A 503 -16.77 15.84 -28.24
CA ASP A 503 -17.13 14.41 -28.21
C ASP A 503 -17.45 13.86 -29.60
N SER A 504 -17.54 12.53 -29.75
CA SER A 504 -17.70 11.85 -31.05
C SER A 504 -19.03 12.11 -31.73
N THR A 505 -20.00 12.66 -31.00
CA THR A 505 -21.34 13.01 -31.49
C THR A 505 -21.54 14.52 -31.57
N ALA A 506 -20.52 15.30 -31.24
CA ALA A 506 -20.61 16.74 -31.11
C ALA A 506 -20.96 17.36 -32.46
N THR A 507 -21.85 18.36 -32.40
CA THR A 507 -22.14 19.22 -33.55
C THR A 507 -21.91 20.66 -33.13
N ILE A 508 -21.40 21.48 -34.05
CA ILE A 508 -21.20 22.91 -33.78
C ILE A 508 -22.53 23.61 -33.44
N THR A 509 -23.64 23.15 -34.03
CA THR A 509 -25.00 23.59 -33.64
C THR A 509 -25.38 23.16 -32.23
N GLY A 510 -25.02 21.95 -31.81
CA GLY A 510 -25.19 21.48 -30.43
C GLY A 510 -24.40 22.30 -29.40
N MET A 511 -23.33 22.97 -29.83
CA MET A 511 -22.57 23.94 -29.03
C MET A 511 -23.14 25.36 -29.08
N GLY A 512 -24.32 25.57 -29.69
CA GLY A 512 -25.00 26.87 -29.78
C GLY A 512 -24.38 27.83 -30.80
N LYS A 513 -23.57 27.34 -31.74
CA LYS A 513 -22.89 28.15 -32.77
C LYS A 513 -23.43 27.84 -34.17
N VAL A 514 -23.31 28.79 -35.10
CA VAL A 514 -23.81 28.67 -36.48
C VAL A 514 -22.66 28.85 -37.47
N MET A 515 -22.41 27.86 -38.31
CA MET A 515 -21.37 27.93 -39.36
C MET A 515 -21.82 28.79 -40.54
N LEU A 516 -20.88 29.48 -41.19
CA LEU A 516 -21.14 30.20 -42.44
C LEU A 516 -21.34 29.24 -43.62
N ASP A 517 -22.39 29.46 -44.43
CA ASP A 517 -22.67 28.69 -45.67
C ASP A 517 -21.99 29.30 -46.92
N THR A 518 -21.05 30.21 -46.73
CA THR A 518 -20.46 31.02 -47.80
C THR A 518 -18.95 30.84 -47.84
N VAL A 519 -18.33 31.47 -48.85
CA VAL A 519 -16.91 31.83 -48.76
C VAL A 519 -16.68 32.81 -47.61
N SER A 520 -15.43 32.96 -47.18
CA SER A 520 -15.08 33.91 -46.13
C SER A 520 -15.54 35.32 -46.47
N PRO A 521 -16.17 36.06 -45.52
CA PRO A 521 -16.63 37.42 -45.80
C PRO A 521 -15.48 38.33 -46.20
N LEU A 522 -15.69 39.11 -47.26
CA LEU A 522 -14.65 39.94 -47.89
C LEU A 522 -14.03 41.00 -46.97
N GLU A 523 -14.73 41.37 -45.89
CA GLU A 523 -14.23 42.30 -44.87
C GLU A 523 -13.06 41.72 -44.06
N TYR A 524 -12.95 40.39 -43.94
CA TYR A 524 -11.86 39.71 -43.21
C TYR A 524 -10.69 39.26 -44.10
N THR A 525 -10.83 39.38 -45.42
CA THR A 525 -9.86 38.83 -46.38
C THR A 525 -8.90 39.86 -46.95
N PHE A 526 -7.69 39.45 -47.30
CA PHE A 526 -6.70 40.26 -48.02
C PHE A 526 -5.80 39.44 -48.94
N LYS A 527 -5.10 40.12 -49.85
CA LYS A 527 -4.10 39.55 -50.75
C LYS A 527 -2.82 40.37 -50.71
N ILE A 528 -1.68 39.73 -50.94
CA ILE A 528 -0.43 40.46 -51.20
C ILE A 528 -0.58 41.21 -52.53
N ASP A 529 -0.13 42.47 -52.61
CA ASP A 529 -0.21 43.25 -53.84
C ASP A 529 0.57 42.54 -54.96
N ARG A 530 -0.04 42.44 -56.15
CA ARG A 530 0.52 41.70 -57.29
C ARG A 530 1.91 42.15 -57.74
N ASN A 531 2.32 43.36 -57.36
CA ASN A 531 3.63 43.91 -57.69
C ASN A 531 4.70 43.55 -56.65
N VAL A 532 4.31 43.05 -55.47
CA VAL A 532 5.23 42.51 -54.48
C VAL A 532 5.73 41.14 -54.94
N LYS A 533 7.04 41.00 -55.00
CA LYS A 533 7.73 39.78 -55.47
C LYS A 533 8.95 39.53 -54.59
N THR A 534 9.35 38.26 -54.48
CA THR A 534 10.65 37.90 -53.90
C THR A 534 11.80 38.50 -54.73
N LYS A 535 13.03 38.48 -54.20
CA LYS A 535 14.24 38.87 -54.94
C LYS A 535 14.39 38.10 -56.25
N ASP A 536 13.93 36.85 -56.29
CA ASP A 536 13.93 35.98 -57.47
C ASP A 536 12.71 36.18 -58.39
N GLY A 537 11.84 37.15 -58.09
CA GLY A 537 10.71 37.53 -58.93
C GLY A 537 9.45 36.66 -58.77
N VAL A 538 9.38 35.83 -57.72
CA VAL A 538 8.21 34.99 -57.42
C VAL A 538 7.13 35.83 -56.72
N SER A 539 5.89 35.75 -57.20
CA SER A 539 4.74 36.41 -56.59
C SER A 539 3.89 35.44 -55.77
N ASP A 540 3.20 35.92 -54.74
CA ASP A 540 2.14 35.16 -54.07
C ASP A 540 0.76 35.69 -54.47
N SER A 541 -0.07 34.85 -55.09
CA SER A 541 -1.41 35.22 -55.57
C SER A 541 -2.54 34.72 -54.66
N LYS A 542 -2.21 34.18 -53.48
CA LYS A 542 -3.20 33.61 -52.55
C LYS A 542 -4.00 34.70 -51.85
N GLU A 543 -5.13 34.28 -51.30
CA GLU A 543 -5.97 35.09 -50.41
C GLU A 543 -5.90 34.57 -48.99
N TYR A 544 -5.88 35.47 -48.02
CA TYR A 544 -5.72 35.18 -46.61
C TYR A 544 -6.86 35.79 -45.81
N ILE A 545 -7.15 35.22 -44.64
CA ILE A 545 -8.17 35.68 -43.70
C ILE A 545 -7.46 36.15 -42.45
N LEU A 546 -7.77 37.37 -41.99
CA LEU A 546 -7.36 37.83 -40.66
C LEU A 546 -8.33 37.30 -39.60
N LEU A 547 -7.82 36.46 -38.73
CA LEU A 547 -8.56 35.86 -37.62
C LEU A 547 -8.39 36.69 -36.34
N LYS A 548 -9.23 36.42 -35.34
CA LYS A 548 -9.03 36.86 -33.96
C LYS A 548 -8.00 35.94 -33.33
N ASN A 549 -7.05 36.53 -32.60
CA ASN A 549 -6.12 35.77 -31.78
C ASN A 549 -6.87 34.92 -30.75
N VAL A 550 -6.39 33.70 -30.53
CA VAL A 550 -6.94 32.76 -29.54
C VAL A 550 -5.78 32.22 -28.73
N ASN A 551 -5.76 32.46 -27.42
CA ASN A 551 -4.66 32.06 -26.52
C ASN A 551 -3.26 32.50 -26.98
N ALA A 552 -3.18 33.64 -27.69
CA ALA A 552 -1.93 34.20 -28.18
C ALA A 552 -1.29 35.12 -27.13
N LYS A 553 0.04 35.15 -27.10
CA LYS A 553 0.85 36.12 -26.37
C LYS A 553 0.81 37.48 -27.07
N GLU A 554 1.17 38.53 -26.34
CA GLU A 554 1.20 39.90 -26.84
C GLU A 554 2.12 40.07 -28.06
N ASP A 555 3.18 39.26 -28.16
CA ASP A 555 4.20 39.29 -29.21
C ASP A 555 3.97 38.27 -30.36
N ASP A 556 2.94 37.43 -30.29
CA ASP A 556 2.66 36.44 -31.35
C ASP A 556 2.29 37.10 -32.69
N GLY A 557 1.74 38.32 -32.67
CA GLY A 557 1.35 39.07 -33.87
C GLY A 557 -0.08 38.75 -34.33
N TYR A 558 -0.28 38.66 -35.65
CA TYR A 558 -1.62 38.57 -36.26
C TYR A 558 -1.93 37.17 -36.75
N PHE A 559 -3.02 36.58 -36.23
CA PHE A 559 -3.45 35.24 -36.63
C PHE A 559 -4.08 35.23 -38.04
N VAL A 560 -3.53 34.42 -38.93
CA VAL A 560 -3.92 34.37 -40.35
C VAL A 560 -4.20 32.94 -40.81
N MET A 561 -5.21 32.78 -41.66
CA MET A 561 -5.55 31.51 -42.31
C MET A 561 -5.56 31.65 -43.84
N LEU A 562 -5.08 30.63 -44.53
CA LEU A 562 -5.20 30.55 -46.00
C LEU A 562 -6.67 30.38 -46.45
N SER A 563 -7.11 31.26 -47.36
CA SER A 563 -8.43 31.24 -48.03
C SER A 563 -8.30 30.62 -49.43
N ASP A 564 -8.51 31.39 -50.50
CA ASP A 564 -8.30 30.97 -51.88
C ASP A 564 -6.81 30.76 -52.20
N GLY A 565 -6.53 29.65 -52.90
CA GLY A 565 -5.17 29.18 -53.16
C GLY A 565 -4.67 28.08 -52.21
N ALA A 566 -5.53 27.64 -51.28
CA ALA A 566 -5.36 26.39 -50.54
C ALA A 566 -5.17 25.20 -51.49
N LEU A 567 -4.32 24.25 -51.09
CA LEU A 567 -4.04 23.06 -51.88
C LEU A 567 -5.06 21.95 -51.58
N ALA A 568 -5.44 21.21 -52.61
CA ALA A 568 -6.07 19.92 -52.37
C ALA A 568 -5.07 18.99 -51.68
N THR A 569 -5.52 18.22 -50.70
CA THR A 569 -4.64 17.32 -49.94
C THR A 569 -3.98 16.24 -50.82
N ASN A 570 -4.52 15.97 -52.00
CA ASN A 570 -3.93 15.07 -53.01
C ASN A 570 -2.99 15.76 -54.01
N ALA A 571 -2.84 17.08 -53.97
CA ALA A 571 -1.99 17.83 -54.88
C ALA A 571 -0.51 17.66 -54.51
N ASN A 572 0.37 17.63 -55.52
CA ASN A 572 1.81 17.62 -55.28
C ASN A 572 2.22 18.93 -54.58
N GLY A 573 2.95 18.80 -53.46
CA GLY A 573 3.40 19.93 -52.65
C GLY A 573 2.52 20.27 -51.45
N SER A 574 1.42 19.54 -51.21
CA SER A 574 0.71 19.60 -49.92
C SER A 574 1.41 18.73 -48.86
N ALA A 575 1.30 19.12 -47.59
CA ALA A 575 1.85 18.37 -46.47
C ALA A 575 1.16 17.01 -46.30
N VAL A 576 -0.15 16.92 -46.49
CA VAL A 576 -0.87 15.63 -46.46
C VAL A 576 -0.39 14.68 -47.55
N LYS A 577 -0.12 15.18 -48.75
CA LYS A 577 0.39 14.35 -49.84
C LYS A 577 1.76 13.80 -49.49
N ALA A 578 2.66 14.62 -48.95
CA ALA A 578 3.99 14.19 -48.51
C ALA A 578 3.89 13.11 -47.42
N LEU A 579 3.06 13.33 -46.39
CA LEU A 579 2.81 12.33 -45.34
C LEU A 579 2.26 11.02 -45.92
N SER A 580 1.38 11.10 -46.92
CA SER A 580 0.79 9.92 -47.59
C SER A 580 1.81 9.09 -48.39
N GLU A 581 2.97 9.63 -48.73
CA GLU A 581 4.02 8.86 -49.43
C GLU A 581 4.77 7.94 -48.47
N VAL A 582 4.84 8.30 -47.19
CA VAL A 582 5.49 7.51 -46.13
C VAL A 582 4.47 6.63 -45.40
N TYR A 583 3.28 7.17 -45.14
CA TYR A 583 2.18 6.52 -44.44
C TYR A 583 0.90 6.57 -45.28
N PRO A 584 0.81 5.78 -46.37
CA PRO A 584 -0.27 5.88 -47.35
C PRO A 584 -1.65 5.50 -46.82
N GLY A 585 -1.74 4.90 -45.62
CA GLY A 585 -2.98 4.42 -45.01
C GLY A 585 -3.53 3.16 -45.69
N VAL A 586 -3.48 3.08 -47.02
CA VAL A 586 -3.73 1.89 -47.84
C VAL A 586 -2.74 1.87 -49.01
N TYR A 587 -1.88 0.86 -49.07
CA TYR A 587 -1.00 0.59 -50.20
C TYR A 587 -1.35 -0.77 -50.82
N ASN A 588 -1.85 -0.77 -52.06
CA ASN A 588 -2.26 -1.99 -52.80
C ASN A 588 -1.15 -2.56 -53.70
N GLY A 589 0.10 -2.11 -53.53
CA GLY A 589 1.26 -2.64 -54.26
C GLY A 589 1.92 -3.82 -53.53
N GLU A 590 2.98 -4.38 -54.13
CA GLU A 590 3.71 -5.54 -53.57
C GLU A 590 4.96 -5.14 -52.75
N ASP A 591 5.22 -3.84 -52.57
CA ASP A 591 6.37 -3.34 -51.82
C ASP A 591 6.23 -3.61 -50.31
N ALA A 592 7.00 -4.58 -49.82
CA ALA A 592 6.98 -5.04 -48.43
C ALA A 592 7.37 -3.93 -47.43
N SER A 593 8.20 -2.95 -47.82
CA SER A 593 8.61 -1.85 -46.93
C SER A 593 7.49 -0.84 -46.71
N LEU A 594 6.71 -0.54 -47.75
CA LEU A 594 5.51 0.31 -47.64
C LEU A 594 4.37 -0.41 -46.91
N ILE A 595 4.23 -1.73 -47.11
CA ILE A 595 3.26 -2.55 -46.36
C ILE A 595 3.61 -2.58 -44.87
N ALA A 596 4.89 -2.71 -44.51
CA ALA A 596 5.33 -2.69 -43.11
C ALA A 596 5.00 -1.35 -42.43
N LYS A 597 5.24 -0.22 -43.11
CA LYS A 597 4.92 1.12 -42.60
C LYS A 597 3.42 1.37 -42.42
N ASN A 598 2.53 0.69 -43.15
CA ASN A 598 1.08 0.77 -42.91
C ASN A 598 0.68 0.28 -41.51
N TYR A 599 1.44 -0.64 -40.92
CA TYR A 599 1.19 -1.10 -39.55
C TYR A 599 1.67 -0.11 -38.49
N GLU A 600 2.52 0.85 -38.84
CA GLU A 600 3.05 1.85 -37.89
C GLU A 600 2.11 3.04 -37.66
N MET A 601 1.12 3.27 -38.54
CA MET A 601 0.13 4.36 -38.55
C MET A 601 0.71 5.80 -38.49
N PRO A 602 0.13 6.78 -39.23
CA PRO A 602 0.49 8.18 -39.04
C PRO A 602 0.04 8.67 -37.65
N SER A 603 0.76 9.65 -37.10
CA SER A 603 0.42 10.27 -35.82
C SER A 603 -0.70 11.31 -36.02
N ARG A 604 -1.72 11.26 -35.17
CA ARG A 604 -2.73 12.33 -35.06
C ARG A 604 -2.31 13.43 -34.08
N VAL A 605 -1.20 13.23 -33.38
CA VAL A 605 -0.62 14.24 -32.50
C VAL A 605 0.08 15.26 -33.39
N PHE A 606 -0.26 16.54 -33.23
CA PHE A 606 0.30 17.63 -34.01
C PHE A 606 1.68 17.99 -33.42
N ASN A 607 2.77 17.52 -34.04
CA ASN A 607 4.13 17.69 -33.56
C ASN A 607 5.11 17.89 -34.72
N ALA A 608 5.74 19.06 -34.80
CA ALA A 608 6.66 19.40 -35.88
C ALA A 608 7.97 18.58 -35.85
N ASN A 609 8.28 17.90 -34.75
CA ASN A 609 9.47 17.05 -34.61
C ASN A 609 9.19 15.56 -34.89
N ASP A 610 7.94 15.19 -35.23
CA ASP A 610 7.54 13.81 -35.50
C ASP A 610 7.24 13.61 -36.99
N GLU A 611 8.06 12.83 -37.69
CA GLU A 611 7.88 12.51 -39.13
C GLU A 611 6.57 11.76 -39.44
N LYS A 612 5.89 11.21 -38.42
CA LYS A 612 4.57 10.61 -38.52
C LYS A 612 3.45 11.65 -38.46
N SER A 613 3.74 12.87 -38.03
CA SER A 613 2.80 13.97 -37.91
C SER A 613 2.77 14.84 -39.18
N ILE A 614 1.59 15.35 -39.52
CA ILE A 614 1.45 16.34 -40.61
C ILE A 614 2.19 17.65 -40.28
N ALA A 615 2.35 17.97 -39.00
CA ALA A 615 3.02 19.18 -38.54
C ALA A 615 4.48 19.26 -39.02
N TYR A 616 5.17 18.12 -39.08
CA TYR A 616 6.54 18.03 -39.61
C TYR A 616 6.61 18.57 -41.04
N TYR A 617 5.72 18.10 -41.92
CA TYR A 617 5.72 18.49 -43.33
C TYR A 617 5.20 19.92 -43.56
N LEU A 618 4.29 20.42 -42.73
CA LEU A 618 3.86 21.83 -42.77
C LEU A 618 4.98 22.80 -42.37
N ASN A 619 5.92 22.34 -41.55
CA ASN A 619 7.05 23.13 -41.06
C ASN A 619 8.36 22.79 -41.75
N ASP A 620 8.33 21.93 -42.80
CA ASP A 620 9.48 21.72 -43.66
C ASP A 620 9.84 23.02 -44.39
N GLU A 621 11.13 23.33 -44.43
CA GLU A 621 11.64 24.57 -45.01
C GLU A 621 11.22 24.75 -46.48
N ASN A 622 11.22 23.67 -47.26
CA ASN A 622 10.82 23.72 -48.67
C ASN A 622 9.32 23.93 -48.83
N TYR A 623 8.51 23.36 -47.93
CA TYR A 623 7.07 23.60 -47.91
C TYR A 623 6.78 25.10 -47.68
N ILE A 624 7.35 25.69 -46.61
CA ILE A 624 7.13 27.11 -46.29
C ILE A 624 7.60 28.02 -47.43
N LYS A 625 8.81 27.78 -47.96
CA LYS A 625 9.37 28.55 -49.07
C LYS A 625 8.53 28.48 -50.35
N THR A 626 7.94 27.31 -50.64
CA THR A 626 7.14 27.10 -51.84
C THR A 626 5.73 27.68 -51.69
N GLN A 627 5.10 27.45 -50.55
CA GLN A 627 3.71 27.86 -50.30
C GLN A 627 3.59 29.33 -49.88
N PHE A 628 4.61 29.91 -49.24
CA PHE A 628 4.57 31.28 -48.71
C PHE A 628 5.86 32.05 -49.03
N PRO A 629 6.25 32.20 -50.32
CA PRO A 629 7.57 32.67 -50.73
C PRO A 629 7.92 34.09 -50.21
N ILE A 630 6.94 35.00 -50.20
CA ILE A 630 7.13 36.38 -49.70
C ILE A 630 7.32 36.38 -48.18
N MET A 631 6.52 35.57 -47.47
CA MET A 631 6.56 35.49 -46.01
C MET A 631 7.83 34.79 -45.52
N TYR A 632 8.30 33.78 -46.24
CA TYR A 632 9.56 33.08 -45.98
C TYR A 632 10.77 33.98 -46.23
N GLU A 633 10.86 34.69 -47.36
CA GLU A 633 12.02 35.55 -47.67
C GLU A 633 12.18 36.69 -46.65
N GLY A 634 11.07 37.20 -46.10
CA GLY A 634 11.08 38.24 -45.08
C GLY A 634 11.11 37.74 -43.63
N ASP A 635 11.13 36.42 -43.40
CA ASP A 635 11.00 35.79 -42.07
C ASP A 635 9.82 36.35 -41.26
N TYR A 636 8.67 36.49 -41.93
CA TYR A 636 7.50 37.14 -41.36
C TYR A 636 6.57 36.20 -40.58
N ILE A 637 6.82 34.89 -40.61
CA ILE A 637 6.03 33.88 -39.91
C ILE A 637 6.66 33.60 -38.56
N ASN A 638 5.95 33.95 -37.49
CA ASN A 638 6.41 33.80 -36.12
C ASN A 638 6.34 32.34 -35.65
N ASP A 639 7.27 31.95 -34.78
CA ASP A 639 7.13 30.73 -33.99
C ASP A 639 5.96 30.89 -33.01
N HIS A 640 5.14 29.85 -32.86
CA HIS A 640 3.97 29.92 -31.99
C HIS A 640 3.72 28.60 -31.27
N THR A 641 3.18 28.69 -30.06
CA THR A 641 2.76 27.55 -29.25
C THR A 641 1.29 27.23 -29.53
N TRP A 642 1.03 26.19 -30.32
CA TRP A 642 -0.31 25.79 -30.72
C TRP A 642 -0.98 24.89 -29.69
N TYR A 643 -2.06 25.37 -29.08
CA TYR A 643 -2.86 24.58 -28.13
C TYR A 643 -3.86 23.68 -28.87
N THR A 644 -3.88 22.40 -28.54
CA THR A 644 -4.73 21.40 -29.17
C THR A 644 -5.58 20.68 -28.13
N GLU A 645 -6.86 20.49 -28.43
CA GLU A 645 -7.83 19.89 -27.52
C GLU A 645 -7.56 18.39 -27.34
N ALA A 646 -7.97 17.86 -26.18
CA ALA A 646 -7.94 16.44 -25.90
C ALA A 646 -8.84 15.67 -26.89
N GLY A 647 -8.30 14.63 -27.53
CA GLY A 647 -9.09 13.65 -28.25
C GLY A 647 -9.75 12.74 -27.25
N MET A 648 -11.03 12.96 -26.89
CA MET A 648 -11.68 12.18 -25.83
C MET A 648 -11.88 10.69 -26.19
N SER A 649 -10.83 9.88 -26.04
CA SER A 649 -10.91 8.42 -26.07
C SER A 649 -10.99 7.85 -24.66
N THR A 650 -11.40 6.59 -24.54
CA THR A 650 -11.38 5.82 -23.27
C THR A 650 -9.97 5.68 -22.66
N LYS A 651 -8.91 6.15 -23.36
CA LYS A 651 -7.53 6.15 -22.89
C LYS A 651 -7.07 7.45 -22.22
N GLY A 652 -7.89 8.50 -22.19
CA GLY A 652 -7.57 9.70 -21.39
C GLY A 652 -6.51 10.64 -21.98
N GLU A 653 -6.47 10.79 -23.32
CA GLU A 653 -5.61 11.79 -23.98
C GLU A 653 -5.84 13.18 -23.37
N LYS A 654 -4.75 13.91 -23.17
CA LYS A 654 -4.77 15.25 -22.58
C LYS A 654 -4.69 16.31 -23.68
N ALA A 655 -5.23 17.49 -23.38
CA ALA A 655 -4.92 18.67 -24.16
C ALA A 655 -3.41 18.95 -24.08
N TYR A 656 -2.84 19.36 -25.20
CA TYR A 656 -1.39 19.51 -25.34
C TYR A 656 -1.06 20.76 -26.15
N ALA A 657 0.18 21.21 -26.01
CA ALA A 657 0.73 22.33 -26.74
C ALA A 657 1.92 21.86 -27.58
N SER A 658 2.03 22.39 -28.79
CA SER A 658 3.13 22.08 -29.72
C SER A 658 3.67 23.36 -30.34
N ASP A 659 4.98 23.55 -30.32
CA ASP A 659 5.62 24.69 -30.96
C ASP A 659 5.80 24.44 -32.47
N ALA A 660 5.36 25.39 -33.30
CA ALA A 660 5.49 25.35 -34.75
C ALA A 660 5.27 26.74 -35.37
N LYS A 661 5.79 27.00 -36.57
CA LYS A 661 5.50 28.21 -37.37
C LYS A 661 4.15 28.11 -38.08
N ILE A 662 3.85 26.93 -38.62
CA ILE A 662 2.65 26.66 -39.41
C ILE A 662 1.84 25.55 -38.74
N ALA A 663 0.53 25.77 -38.62
CA ALA A 663 -0.41 24.78 -38.12
C ALA A 663 -1.62 24.59 -39.04
N LEU A 664 -2.48 23.65 -38.66
CA LEU A 664 -3.88 23.62 -39.08
C LEU A 664 -4.75 24.17 -37.97
N ILE A 665 -5.89 24.78 -38.29
CA ILE A 665 -6.78 25.36 -37.29
C ILE A 665 -7.28 24.31 -36.29
N SER A 666 -7.50 24.66 -35.02
CA SER A 666 -8.21 23.81 -34.05
C SER A 666 -9.72 24.04 -34.06
N ILE A 667 -10.49 23.20 -33.38
CA ILE A 667 -11.94 23.40 -33.25
C ILE A 667 -12.26 24.63 -32.38
N THR A 668 -11.51 24.86 -31.30
CA THR A 668 -11.60 26.06 -30.46
C THR A 668 -11.35 27.31 -31.30
N GLU A 669 -10.26 27.34 -32.07
CA GLU A 669 -9.94 28.48 -32.93
C GLU A 669 -11.00 28.72 -33.99
N TYR A 670 -11.50 27.65 -34.60
CA TYR A 670 -12.58 27.73 -35.58
C TYR A 670 -13.86 28.30 -34.96
N ILE A 671 -14.23 27.88 -33.75
CA ILE A 671 -15.43 28.37 -33.05
C ILE A 671 -15.32 29.86 -32.71
N GLU A 672 -14.15 30.31 -32.26
CA GLU A 672 -13.91 31.73 -31.94
C GLU A 672 -13.87 32.62 -33.19
N ASN A 673 -13.61 32.02 -34.35
CA ASN A 673 -13.54 32.68 -35.66
C ASN A 673 -14.65 32.25 -36.63
N ILE A 674 -15.75 31.68 -36.11
CA ILE A 674 -16.78 31.05 -36.94
C ILE A 674 -17.47 32.03 -37.89
N GLU A 675 -17.52 33.32 -37.53
CA GLU A 675 -18.06 34.36 -38.40
C GLU A 675 -17.04 34.93 -39.41
N ARG A 676 -15.77 34.52 -39.35
CA ARG A 676 -14.70 34.96 -40.26
C ARG A 676 -14.31 33.90 -41.28
N ILE A 677 -14.52 32.63 -40.95
CA ILE A 677 -14.11 31.48 -41.75
C ILE A 677 -15.32 30.92 -42.51
N GLY A 678 -15.31 31.07 -43.83
CA GLY A 678 -16.27 30.41 -44.70
C GLY A 678 -16.02 28.90 -44.80
N ALA A 679 -17.10 28.12 -44.79
CA ALA A 679 -17.04 26.67 -45.01
C ALA A 679 -16.78 26.33 -46.50
N LYS A 680 -16.86 27.30 -47.41
CA LYS A 680 -16.62 27.17 -48.86
C LYS A 680 -15.41 28.00 -49.30
N VAL A 681 -14.79 27.62 -50.41
CA VAL A 681 -13.66 28.33 -51.05
C VAL A 681 -14.04 28.65 -52.51
N ALA A 682 -13.72 29.83 -53.03
CA ALA A 682 -14.29 30.32 -54.29
C ALA A 682 -13.72 29.64 -55.55
N SER A 683 -12.48 29.17 -55.46
CA SER A 683 -11.69 28.69 -56.61
C SER A 683 -11.87 27.19 -56.96
N VAL A 684 -12.67 26.42 -56.19
CA VAL A 684 -12.77 24.96 -56.34
C VAL A 684 -14.19 24.56 -56.80
N ASN A 685 -14.30 24.00 -58.01
CA ASN A 685 -15.56 23.86 -58.76
C ASN A 685 -16.43 22.61 -58.44
N TRP A 686 -16.19 21.83 -57.37
CA TRP A 686 -16.96 20.60 -57.06
C TRP A 686 -17.30 20.47 -55.54
N GLU A 687 -18.55 20.10 -55.21
CA GLU A 687 -19.07 19.85 -53.83
C GLU A 687 -18.61 18.48 -53.26
N PRO A 688 -18.54 18.27 -51.92
CA PRO A 688 -18.35 19.21 -50.81
C PRO A 688 -16.85 19.35 -50.47
N THR A 689 -16.34 20.57 -50.30
CA THR A 689 -14.95 20.82 -49.86
C THR A 689 -14.88 20.80 -48.34
N LEU A 690 -14.14 19.87 -47.77
CA LEU A 690 -13.82 19.85 -46.34
C LEU A 690 -12.37 20.30 -46.10
N PHE A 691 -12.05 20.84 -44.92
CA PHE A 691 -10.66 21.15 -44.56
C PHE A 691 -10.33 20.56 -43.19
N GLN A 692 -9.06 20.18 -43.04
CA GLN A 692 -8.54 19.52 -41.84
C GLN A 692 -8.37 20.49 -40.67
N THR A 693 -8.65 19.99 -39.47
CA THR A 693 -8.20 20.63 -38.22
C THR A 693 -7.04 19.83 -37.64
N ARG A 694 -6.31 20.42 -36.69
CA ARG A 694 -5.33 19.67 -35.88
C ARG A 694 -5.97 18.94 -34.69
N THR A 695 -7.28 19.12 -34.46
CA THR A 695 -7.97 18.57 -33.30
C THR A 695 -8.20 17.06 -33.49
N PRO A 696 -7.68 16.21 -32.58
CA PRO A 696 -7.87 14.76 -32.65
C PRO A 696 -9.35 14.38 -32.45
N HIS A 697 -9.81 13.38 -33.20
CA HIS A 697 -11.14 12.84 -33.02
C HIS A 697 -11.18 11.86 -31.83
N PRO A 698 -12.21 11.91 -30.96
CA PRO A 698 -12.25 11.18 -29.69
C PRO A 698 -12.24 9.65 -29.80
N THR A 699 -12.89 9.03 -30.79
CA THR A 699 -12.82 7.57 -30.93
C THR A 699 -11.50 7.15 -31.56
N VAL A 700 -10.84 6.13 -30.99
CA VAL A 700 -9.72 5.42 -31.64
C VAL A 700 -10.20 4.60 -32.85
N GLU A 701 -11.50 4.65 -33.17
CA GLU A 701 -12.07 4.23 -34.44
C GLU A 701 -11.56 5.15 -35.56
N THR A 702 -10.28 5.06 -35.93
CA THR A 702 -9.96 4.28 -37.11
C THR A 702 -11.04 4.42 -38.21
N SER A 703 -11.14 5.60 -38.83
CA SER A 703 -12.08 5.82 -39.94
C SER A 703 -11.60 5.04 -41.16
N GLN A 704 -12.55 4.47 -41.90
CA GLN A 704 -12.26 3.76 -43.14
C GLN A 704 -11.77 4.77 -44.18
N HIS A 705 -10.51 4.64 -44.61
CA HIS A 705 -10.10 5.20 -45.89
C HIS A 705 -11.03 4.61 -46.97
N THR A 706 -11.43 5.41 -47.95
CA THR A 706 -12.36 5.03 -49.03
C THR A 706 -12.15 3.56 -49.46
N SER A 707 -13.16 2.71 -49.19
CA SER A 707 -13.27 1.24 -49.43
C SER A 707 -13.11 0.24 -48.26
N GLY A 708 -13.07 0.67 -47.00
CA GLY A 708 -13.54 -0.13 -45.87
C GLY A 708 -12.70 -1.34 -45.41
N THR A 709 -11.39 -1.34 -45.66
CA THR A 709 -10.52 -2.48 -45.34
C THR A 709 -9.52 -2.21 -44.20
N TYR A 710 -9.12 -0.95 -43.95
CA TYR A 710 -8.22 -0.55 -42.86
C TYR A 710 -8.57 0.86 -42.35
N THR A 711 -7.82 1.30 -41.36
CA THR A 711 -8.33 1.91 -40.15
C THR A 711 -7.16 2.77 -39.64
N VAL A 712 -7.26 4.11 -39.73
CA VAL A 712 -6.16 5.06 -39.40
C VAL A 712 -6.59 6.08 -38.36
N PRO A 713 -5.67 6.65 -37.57
CA PRO A 713 -5.99 7.70 -36.60
C PRO A 713 -6.77 8.85 -37.24
N THR A 714 -7.74 9.38 -36.51
CA THR A 714 -8.74 10.33 -37.01
C THR A 714 -8.60 11.70 -36.36
N ILE A 715 -8.87 12.74 -37.15
CA ILE A 715 -8.93 14.15 -36.77
C ILE A 715 -10.26 14.75 -37.24
N TRP A 716 -10.67 15.86 -36.64
CA TRP A 716 -11.85 16.58 -37.07
C TRP A 716 -11.62 17.31 -38.38
N HIS A 717 -12.66 17.32 -39.22
CA HIS A 717 -12.73 18.10 -40.45
C HIS A 717 -13.97 18.98 -40.42
N ILE A 718 -13.84 20.19 -40.97
CA ILE A 718 -14.98 21.09 -41.20
C ILE A 718 -15.50 20.85 -42.61
N ARG A 719 -16.79 20.56 -42.76
CA ARG A 719 -17.43 20.33 -44.07
C ARG A 719 -18.16 21.58 -44.56
N SER A 720 -18.13 21.80 -45.88
CA SER A 720 -18.94 22.82 -46.55
C SER A 720 -20.45 22.66 -46.32
N SER A 721 -20.91 21.45 -45.94
CA SER A 721 -22.29 21.15 -45.53
C SER A 721 -22.65 21.61 -44.12
N GLN A 722 -21.84 22.48 -43.51
CA GLN A 722 -22.04 23.02 -42.16
C GLN A 722 -22.03 21.96 -41.04
N THR A 723 -21.23 20.92 -41.23
CA THR A 723 -21.06 19.83 -40.25
C THR A 723 -19.58 19.58 -39.99
N ILE A 724 -19.28 18.85 -38.92
CA ILE A 724 -17.94 18.32 -38.66
C ILE A 724 -17.93 16.80 -38.85
N ALA A 725 -16.80 16.23 -39.23
CA ALA A 725 -16.64 14.78 -39.39
C ALA A 725 -15.25 14.31 -38.96
N GLY A 726 -15.19 13.12 -38.38
CA GLY A 726 -13.94 12.41 -38.11
C GLY A 726 -13.46 11.68 -39.35
N GLU A 727 -12.40 12.19 -39.98
CA GLU A 727 -11.73 11.49 -41.09
C GLU A 727 -10.27 11.22 -40.71
N GLY A 728 -9.61 10.34 -41.46
CA GLY A 728 -8.21 9.99 -41.22
C GLY A 728 -7.27 11.20 -41.30
N VAL A 729 -6.15 11.15 -40.57
CA VAL A 729 -5.05 12.15 -40.70
C VAL A 729 -4.59 12.27 -42.15
N VAL A 730 -4.48 11.13 -42.84
CA VAL A 730 -4.21 11.08 -44.28
C VAL A 730 -5.52 10.88 -45.03
N TYR A 731 -6.14 11.99 -45.45
CA TYR A 731 -7.39 11.98 -46.21
C TYR A 731 -7.26 12.82 -47.48
N LEU A 732 -7.33 12.14 -48.63
CA LEU A 732 -6.96 12.69 -49.95
C LEU A 732 -8.16 13.07 -50.82
N TRP A 733 -9.39 12.84 -50.36
CA TRP A 733 -10.59 12.97 -51.17
C TRP A 733 -11.38 14.24 -50.82
N GLN A 734 -11.49 15.18 -51.76
CA GLN A 734 -12.26 16.42 -51.62
C GLN A 734 -11.88 17.29 -50.39
N THR A 735 -10.63 17.19 -49.94
CA THR A 735 -10.13 17.93 -48.77
C THR A 735 -9.12 19.01 -49.17
N LEU A 736 -9.17 20.14 -48.47
CA LEU A 736 -8.24 21.24 -48.60
C LEU A 736 -7.32 21.33 -47.38
N GLU A 737 -6.04 21.55 -47.65
CA GLU A 737 -5.04 21.97 -46.69
C GLU A 737 -5.10 23.49 -46.57
N ARG A 738 -5.59 23.98 -45.42
CA ARG A 738 -5.72 25.42 -45.12
C ARG A 738 -4.86 25.78 -43.92
N PRO A 739 -3.56 26.02 -44.12
CA PRO A 739 -2.67 26.35 -43.03
C PRO A 739 -3.07 27.65 -42.33
N VAL A 740 -2.77 27.68 -41.04
CA VAL A 740 -2.86 28.85 -40.19
C VAL A 740 -1.48 29.16 -39.62
N PHE A 741 -1.22 30.44 -39.39
CA PHE A 741 0.07 30.93 -38.88
C PHE A 741 -0.09 32.34 -38.34
N TYR A 742 0.91 32.79 -37.58
CA TYR A 742 0.97 34.15 -37.07
C TYR A 742 1.96 34.99 -37.87
N LEU A 743 1.50 36.17 -38.31
CA LEU A 743 2.35 37.14 -39.01
C LEU A 743 2.84 38.21 -38.04
N SER A 744 4.14 38.51 -38.12
CA SER A 744 4.73 39.66 -37.43
C SER A 744 4.13 40.98 -37.91
N GLU A 745 4.17 42.01 -37.05
CA GLU A 745 3.81 43.38 -37.45
C GLU A 745 4.62 43.87 -38.65
N ASP A 746 5.88 43.43 -38.74
CA ASP A 746 6.81 43.81 -39.80
C ASP A 746 6.34 43.37 -41.18
N PHE A 747 5.55 42.29 -41.28
CA PHE A 747 4.88 41.94 -42.52
C PHE A 747 4.05 43.11 -43.05
N PHE A 748 3.15 43.66 -42.23
CA PHE A 748 2.25 44.73 -42.66
C PHE A 748 2.97 46.07 -42.86
N LYS A 749 4.09 46.30 -42.17
CA LYS A 749 4.94 47.48 -42.34
C LYS A 749 5.78 47.46 -43.61
N ASN A 750 6.10 46.27 -44.14
CA ASN A 750 7.04 46.11 -45.26
C ASN A 750 6.42 45.48 -46.52
N VAL A 751 5.25 44.87 -46.41
CA VAL A 751 4.55 44.19 -47.51
C VAL A 751 3.22 44.88 -47.80
N LYS A 752 3.11 45.47 -48.98
CA LYS A 752 1.84 46.05 -49.45
C LYS A 752 0.81 44.93 -49.66
N VAL A 753 -0.37 45.09 -49.07
CA VAL A 753 -1.53 44.22 -49.24
C VAL A 753 -2.69 44.94 -49.91
N THR A 754 -3.67 44.18 -50.37
CA THR A 754 -4.92 44.68 -50.96
C THR A 754 -6.11 44.07 -50.21
N ALA A 755 -7.09 44.90 -49.87
CA ALA A 755 -8.29 44.50 -49.12
C ALA A 755 -9.55 45.17 -49.68
N ASN A 756 -10.72 44.67 -49.26
CA ASN A 756 -12.02 45.17 -49.70
C ASN A 756 -12.54 46.33 -48.84
N GLU A 757 -13.69 46.87 -49.21
CA GLU A 757 -14.32 47.99 -48.49
C GLU A 757 -14.63 47.63 -47.04
N ASN A 758 -14.31 48.54 -46.12
CA ASN A 758 -14.47 48.36 -44.66
C ASN A 758 -13.76 47.12 -44.10
N SER A 759 -12.63 46.72 -44.71
CA SER A 759 -11.89 45.56 -44.24
C SER A 759 -11.28 45.78 -42.86
N VAL A 760 -11.28 44.76 -42.01
CA VAL A 760 -10.58 44.77 -40.71
C VAL A 760 -9.06 44.95 -40.85
N ILE A 761 -8.49 44.68 -42.04
CA ILE A 761 -7.09 44.98 -42.33
C ILE A 761 -6.81 46.47 -42.24
N ALA A 762 -7.81 47.32 -42.51
CA ALA A 762 -7.64 48.75 -42.34
C ALA A 762 -7.30 49.12 -40.89
N ASP A 763 -7.89 48.43 -39.92
CA ASP A 763 -7.60 48.66 -38.51
C ASP A 763 -6.17 48.23 -38.15
N VAL A 764 -5.67 47.12 -38.71
CA VAL A 764 -4.26 46.69 -38.56
C VAL A 764 -3.30 47.72 -39.15
N LEU A 765 -3.55 48.18 -40.38
CA LEU A 765 -2.67 49.17 -41.01
C LEU A 765 -2.65 50.49 -40.22
N LYS A 766 -3.82 50.99 -39.79
CA LYS A 766 -3.93 52.23 -38.98
C LYS A 766 -3.24 52.12 -37.61
N GLU A 767 -3.12 50.90 -37.08
CA GLU A 767 -2.44 50.64 -35.82
C GLU A 767 -0.91 50.68 -35.98
N LEU A 768 -0.40 50.16 -37.10
CA LEU A 768 1.02 49.96 -37.32
C LEU A 768 1.73 51.08 -38.08
N MET A 769 0.99 51.85 -38.88
CA MET A 769 1.55 52.87 -39.78
C MET A 769 0.66 54.11 -39.84
N SER A 770 1.29 55.27 -40.03
CA SER A 770 0.64 56.51 -40.41
C SER A 770 0.18 56.50 -41.86
N TYR A 771 -0.74 57.40 -42.21
CA TYR A 771 -1.23 57.56 -43.59
C TYR A 771 -0.08 57.80 -44.60
N GLU A 772 0.92 58.59 -44.22
CA GLU A 772 2.08 58.89 -45.08
C GLU A 772 2.99 57.67 -45.26
N GLU A 773 3.25 56.90 -44.19
CA GLU A 773 4.02 55.65 -44.30
C GLU A 773 3.35 54.63 -45.22
N MET A 774 2.01 54.58 -45.25
CA MET A 774 1.28 53.75 -46.21
C MET A 774 1.48 54.26 -47.65
N LEU A 775 1.47 55.57 -47.89
CA LEU A 775 1.76 56.10 -49.22
C LEU A 775 3.19 55.76 -49.68
N ASP A 776 4.16 55.85 -48.77
CA ASP A 776 5.57 55.50 -49.01
C ASP A 776 5.75 54.01 -49.33
N LEU A 777 4.95 53.14 -48.71
CA LEU A 777 4.89 51.70 -49.00
C LEU A 777 4.19 51.38 -50.36
N GLY A 778 3.62 52.39 -51.02
CA GLY A 778 3.06 52.29 -52.37
C GLY A 778 1.54 52.14 -52.44
N TYR A 779 0.82 52.45 -51.34
CA TYR A 779 -0.64 52.58 -51.39
C TYR A 779 -1.05 53.89 -52.09
N THR A 780 -2.12 53.83 -52.88
CA THR A 780 -2.75 55.02 -53.46
C THR A 780 -3.85 55.55 -52.54
N LYS A 781 -4.13 56.85 -52.61
CA LYS A 781 -5.23 57.48 -51.85
C LYS A 781 -6.58 56.81 -52.11
N GLU A 782 -6.83 56.36 -53.33
CA GLU A 782 -8.05 55.65 -53.72
C GLU A 782 -8.14 54.27 -53.05
N GLU A 783 -7.04 53.51 -52.99
CA GLU A 783 -6.97 52.22 -52.29
C GLU A 783 -7.22 52.38 -50.78
N LEU A 784 -6.58 53.36 -50.14
CA LEU A 784 -6.76 53.65 -48.72
C LEU A 784 -8.21 54.08 -48.42
N THR A 785 -8.76 54.97 -49.25
CA THR A 785 -10.16 55.41 -49.11
C THR A 785 -11.13 54.24 -49.27
N LYS A 786 -10.90 53.36 -50.25
CA LYS A 786 -11.69 52.14 -50.44
C LYS A 786 -11.68 51.28 -49.18
N MET A 787 -10.54 51.12 -48.52
CA MET A 787 -10.42 50.36 -47.28
C MET A 787 -11.04 51.07 -46.06
N GLY A 788 -11.49 52.32 -46.19
CA GLY A 788 -11.99 53.13 -45.07
C GLY A 788 -10.89 53.82 -44.26
N ILE A 789 -9.70 53.98 -44.84
CA ILE A 789 -8.58 54.73 -44.28
C ILE A 789 -8.57 56.13 -44.90
N SER A 790 -8.84 57.14 -44.10
CA SER A 790 -8.84 58.56 -44.49
C SER A 790 -7.65 59.30 -43.87
N GLU A 791 -7.26 60.41 -44.48
CA GLU A 791 -6.23 61.33 -43.96
C GLU A 791 -6.65 61.99 -42.62
N SER A 792 -7.95 61.99 -42.31
CA SER A 792 -8.58 62.67 -41.17
C SER A 792 -9.71 61.80 -40.60
N TYR A 793 -9.57 61.36 -39.35
CA TYR A 793 -10.52 60.44 -38.71
C TYR A 793 -10.77 60.70 -37.21
N PRO A 794 -11.97 60.34 -36.71
CA PRO A 794 -12.32 60.41 -35.30
C PRO A 794 -11.58 59.35 -34.46
N ILE A 795 -11.36 59.67 -33.18
CA ILE A 795 -10.75 58.79 -32.17
C ILE A 795 -11.73 58.72 -31.00
N ALA A 796 -11.93 57.53 -30.45
CA ALA A 796 -12.75 57.36 -29.27
C ALA A 796 -12.05 56.54 -28.19
N ASN A 797 -12.11 57.03 -26.95
CA ASN A 797 -11.45 56.45 -25.80
C ASN A 797 -12.43 56.20 -24.65
N ASN A 798 -12.02 55.37 -23.69
CA ASN A 798 -12.74 55.12 -22.43
C ASN A 798 -14.22 54.71 -22.59
N PRO A 799 -14.57 53.76 -23.47
CA PRO A 799 -15.96 53.34 -23.64
C PRO A 799 -16.48 52.69 -22.36
N SER A 800 -17.72 53.01 -21.98
CA SER A 800 -18.38 52.41 -20.82
C SER A 800 -19.89 52.27 -21.01
N VAL A 801 -20.48 51.26 -20.36
CA VAL A 801 -21.93 51.08 -20.27
C VAL A 801 -22.40 51.67 -18.94
N LYS A 802 -23.31 52.64 -19.00
CA LYS A 802 -23.89 53.32 -17.83
C LYS A 802 -25.37 52.99 -17.67
N GLY A 803 -25.89 53.22 -16.47
CA GLY A 803 -27.31 53.07 -16.13
C GLY A 803 -27.59 51.99 -15.09
N ASN A 804 -28.87 51.80 -14.79
CA ASN A 804 -29.34 50.85 -13.77
C ASN A 804 -29.78 49.55 -14.44
N PHE A 805 -29.16 48.43 -14.04
CA PHE A 805 -29.35 47.13 -14.69
C PHE A 805 -30.59 46.36 -14.19
N PHE A 806 -31.75 47.03 -14.21
CA PHE A 806 -33.04 46.44 -13.86
C PHE A 806 -33.95 46.38 -15.08
N VAL A 807 -34.82 45.37 -15.14
CA VAL A 807 -35.82 45.28 -16.21
C VAL A 807 -36.67 46.55 -16.26
N GLY A 808 -36.88 47.08 -17.47
CA GLY A 808 -37.62 48.32 -17.74
C GLY A 808 -36.77 49.59 -17.70
N ASN A 809 -35.53 49.54 -17.18
CA ASN A 809 -34.64 50.68 -17.17
C ASN A 809 -33.84 50.80 -18.47
N THR A 810 -33.38 52.03 -18.73
CA THR A 810 -32.50 52.35 -19.86
C THR A 810 -31.04 52.38 -19.42
N ILE A 811 -30.20 51.66 -20.15
CA ILE A 811 -28.74 51.76 -20.10
C ILE A 811 -28.24 52.45 -21.36
N TRP A 812 -27.06 53.04 -21.33
CA TRP A 812 -26.50 53.77 -22.46
C TRP A 812 -24.98 53.61 -22.59
N ALA A 813 -24.50 53.77 -23.82
CA ALA A 813 -23.09 53.81 -24.15
C ALA A 813 -22.54 55.23 -23.90
N ASP A 814 -21.34 55.30 -23.35
CA ASP A 814 -20.64 56.55 -23.01
C ASP A 814 -19.15 56.40 -23.36
N TYR A 815 -18.53 57.43 -23.93
CA TYR A 815 -17.13 57.40 -24.36
C TYR A 815 -16.59 58.83 -24.59
N GLU A 816 -15.27 58.96 -24.69
CA GLU A 816 -14.59 60.24 -24.96
C GLU A 816 -14.29 60.36 -26.45
N TYR A 817 -14.93 61.34 -27.12
CA TYR A 817 -14.66 61.67 -28.51
C TYR A 817 -13.49 62.65 -28.65
N SER A 818 -12.59 62.36 -29.59
CA SER A 818 -11.54 63.25 -30.08
C SER A 818 -11.32 63.03 -31.57
N HIS A 819 -10.45 63.81 -32.20
CA HIS A 819 -10.23 63.73 -33.65
C HIS A 819 -8.78 64.05 -34.00
N THR A 820 -8.22 63.37 -35.01
CA THR A 820 -6.83 63.56 -35.46
C THR A 820 -6.55 64.96 -36.03
N THR A 821 -7.59 65.63 -36.51
CA THR A 821 -7.60 67.04 -36.92
C THR A 821 -8.37 67.90 -35.93
N GLU A 822 -7.79 69.00 -35.47
CA GLU A 822 -8.42 69.93 -34.52
C GLU A 822 -9.69 70.59 -35.10
N GLY A 823 -10.74 70.71 -34.29
CA GLY A 823 -11.97 71.43 -34.64
C GLY A 823 -13.07 70.64 -35.35
N VAL A 824 -12.80 69.38 -35.75
CA VAL A 824 -13.80 68.48 -36.36
C VAL A 824 -14.69 67.87 -35.30
N LYS A 825 -16.01 68.00 -35.46
CA LYS A 825 -17.00 67.53 -34.47
C LYS A 825 -17.44 66.09 -34.71
N GLU A 826 -17.96 65.47 -33.64
CA GLU A 826 -18.65 64.19 -33.73
C GLU A 826 -19.93 64.33 -34.57
N GLY A 827 -20.11 63.39 -35.50
CA GLY A 827 -21.29 63.23 -36.33
C GLY A 827 -22.19 62.09 -35.85
N ASN A 828 -22.71 61.30 -36.79
CA ASN A 828 -23.70 60.25 -36.50
C ASN A 828 -23.02 58.91 -36.13
N THR A 829 -22.49 58.82 -34.91
CA THR A 829 -21.92 57.59 -34.34
C THR A 829 -22.89 56.42 -34.40
N LYS A 830 -22.39 55.24 -34.79
CA LYS A 830 -23.18 54.01 -34.90
C LYS A 830 -23.00 53.12 -33.67
N TYR A 831 -24.07 52.44 -33.27
CA TYR A 831 -24.08 51.56 -32.10
C TYR A 831 -24.66 50.19 -32.46
N GLN A 832 -24.25 49.15 -31.75
CA GLN A 832 -24.90 47.84 -31.75
C GLN A 832 -24.78 47.20 -30.37
N TRP A 833 -25.91 46.83 -29.77
CA TRP A 833 -25.95 46.14 -28.48
C TRP A 833 -25.93 44.62 -28.62
N TYR A 834 -25.30 43.98 -27.64
CA TYR A 834 -25.18 42.55 -27.49
C TYR A 834 -25.52 42.16 -26.04
N VAL A 835 -26.02 40.94 -25.84
CA VAL A 835 -26.41 40.40 -24.53
C VAL A 835 -25.77 39.02 -24.33
N GLY A 836 -25.27 38.72 -23.14
CA GLY A 836 -24.44 37.53 -22.92
C GLY A 836 -24.25 37.15 -21.47
N ASP A 837 -23.47 36.11 -21.19
CA ASP A 837 -23.13 35.70 -19.83
C ASP A 837 -21.87 36.39 -19.27
N GLY A 838 -21.11 37.05 -20.16
CA GLY A 838 -19.82 37.69 -19.90
C GLY A 838 -18.66 37.04 -20.64
N ASN A 839 -18.84 35.84 -21.20
CA ASN A 839 -17.85 35.13 -21.99
C ASN A 839 -18.32 35.00 -23.46
N SER A 840 -19.63 34.83 -23.67
CA SER A 840 -20.25 34.81 -25.00
C SER A 840 -21.37 35.84 -25.08
N TYR A 841 -21.39 36.61 -26.17
CA TYR A 841 -22.34 37.69 -26.42
C TYR A 841 -23.09 37.46 -27.73
N GLU A 842 -24.42 37.54 -27.68
CA GLU A 842 -25.31 37.46 -28.83
C GLU A 842 -25.79 38.86 -29.23
N LYS A 843 -25.88 39.09 -30.53
CA LYS A 843 -26.38 40.36 -31.08
C LYS A 843 -27.86 40.55 -30.72
N ILE A 844 -28.21 41.75 -30.25
CA ILE A 844 -29.61 42.12 -30.04
C ILE A 844 -30.12 42.80 -31.31
N ASP A 845 -30.96 42.11 -32.07
CA ASP A 845 -31.48 42.61 -33.34
C ASP A 845 -32.22 43.94 -33.18
N GLY A 846 -31.85 44.90 -34.03
CA GLY A 846 -32.43 46.25 -34.06
C GLY A 846 -31.99 47.19 -32.93
N ALA A 847 -31.15 46.73 -31.99
CA ALA A 847 -30.63 47.56 -30.91
C ALA A 847 -29.43 48.40 -31.38
N THR A 848 -29.69 49.40 -32.22
CA THR A 848 -28.65 50.24 -32.84
C THR A 848 -28.59 51.67 -32.32
N ASN A 849 -29.33 51.97 -31.24
CA ASN A 849 -29.35 53.27 -30.60
C ASN A 849 -28.25 53.34 -29.53
N TRP A 850 -27.79 54.54 -29.17
CA TRP A 850 -26.83 54.75 -28.07
C TRP A 850 -27.40 54.33 -26.69
N GLN A 851 -28.71 54.08 -26.63
CA GLN A 851 -29.44 53.59 -25.47
C GLN A 851 -30.08 52.21 -25.73
N TYR A 852 -30.21 51.41 -24.66
CA TYR A 852 -30.94 50.16 -24.67
C TYR A 852 -31.85 50.04 -23.45
N VAL A 853 -33.09 49.59 -23.67
CA VAL A 853 -34.06 49.31 -22.58
C VAL A 853 -34.02 47.84 -22.24
N ILE A 854 -33.70 47.53 -20.98
CA ILE A 854 -33.55 46.16 -20.48
C ILE A 854 -34.90 45.45 -20.47
N LYS A 855 -34.95 44.25 -21.08
CA LYS A 855 -36.15 43.43 -21.21
C LYS A 855 -36.15 42.30 -20.18
N GLN A 856 -37.31 41.68 -19.95
CA GLN A 856 -37.43 40.52 -19.06
C GLN A 856 -36.52 39.35 -19.48
N SER A 857 -36.30 39.19 -20.79
CA SER A 857 -35.42 38.17 -21.37
C SER A 857 -33.94 38.34 -21.03
N ASP A 858 -33.56 39.51 -20.51
CA ASP A 858 -32.17 39.88 -20.30
C ASP A 858 -31.71 39.60 -18.86
N ILE A 859 -32.63 39.15 -17.99
CA ILE A 859 -32.32 38.81 -16.59
C ILE A 859 -31.19 37.78 -16.52
N GLY A 860 -30.22 38.04 -15.64
CA GLY A 860 -29.04 37.20 -15.46
C GLY A 860 -27.94 37.40 -16.51
N LYS A 861 -28.17 38.26 -17.51
CA LYS A 861 -27.22 38.51 -18.61
C LYS A 861 -26.51 39.86 -18.48
N LYS A 862 -25.28 39.94 -18.98
CA LYS A 862 -24.50 41.17 -19.17
C LYS A 862 -24.76 41.75 -20.56
N PHE A 863 -24.38 43.02 -20.74
CA PHE A 863 -24.48 43.73 -22.00
C PHE A 863 -23.10 44.08 -22.54
N LYS A 864 -22.96 44.11 -23.86
CA LYS A 864 -21.81 44.67 -24.58
C LYS A 864 -22.34 45.62 -25.63
N VAL A 865 -21.68 46.74 -25.85
CA VAL A 865 -22.01 47.69 -26.92
C VAL A 865 -20.80 47.93 -27.80
N GLU A 866 -20.98 47.78 -29.10
CA GLU A 866 -20.05 48.19 -30.14
C GLU A 866 -20.36 49.63 -30.53
N ILE A 867 -19.34 50.47 -30.53
CA ILE A 867 -19.43 51.90 -30.86
C ILE A 867 -18.51 52.14 -32.05
N THR A 868 -19.07 52.71 -33.12
CA THR A 868 -18.30 53.19 -34.29
C THR A 868 -18.45 54.71 -34.37
N PRO A 869 -17.52 55.48 -33.79
CA PRO A 869 -17.51 56.93 -33.88
C PRO A 869 -17.49 57.38 -35.33
N VAL A 870 -18.31 58.36 -35.64
CA VAL A 870 -18.36 58.99 -36.97
C VAL A 870 -18.19 60.49 -36.78
N ASP A 871 -17.36 61.13 -37.59
CA ASP A 871 -17.23 62.59 -37.56
C ASP A 871 -18.35 63.27 -38.37
N GLU A 872 -18.43 64.60 -38.32
CA GLU A 872 -19.45 65.37 -39.07
C GLU A 872 -19.32 65.25 -40.61
N ASN A 873 -18.18 64.77 -41.12
CA ASN A 873 -17.90 64.55 -42.53
C ASN A 873 -18.19 63.12 -42.99
N GLY A 874 -18.54 62.22 -42.07
CA GLY A 874 -18.83 60.80 -42.36
C GLY A 874 -17.62 59.86 -42.27
N SER A 875 -16.46 60.34 -41.82
CA SER A 875 -15.26 59.52 -41.55
C SER A 875 -15.49 58.66 -40.30
N MET A 876 -15.10 57.38 -40.36
CA MET A 876 -15.36 56.41 -39.28
C MET A 876 -14.06 56.06 -38.53
N ALA A 877 -14.15 55.96 -37.20
CA ALA A 877 -13.04 55.53 -36.33
C ALA A 877 -12.91 54.00 -36.25
N LYS A 878 -11.84 53.53 -35.59
CA LYS A 878 -11.74 52.16 -35.05
C LYS A 878 -12.96 51.89 -34.16
N LYS A 879 -13.55 50.71 -34.31
CA LYS A 879 -14.65 50.27 -33.43
C LYS A 879 -14.11 50.09 -32.00
N ILE A 880 -14.87 50.56 -31.02
CA ILE A 880 -14.57 50.34 -29.61
C ILE A 880 -15.74 49.63 -28.93
N PHE A 881 -15.44 48.91 -27.85
CA PHE A 881 -16.44 48.11 -27.15
C PHE A 881 -16.48 48.48 -25.67
N ALA A 882 -17.68 48.48 -25.09
CA ALA A 882 -17.87 48.54 -23.65
C ALA A 882 -18.73 47.38 -23.16
N GLU A 883 -18.38 46.83 -22.01
CA GLU A 883 -19.13 45.75 -21.37
C GLU A 883 -19.70 46.18 -20.02
N SER A 884 -20.91 45.71 -19.72
CA SER A 884 -21.51 45.92 -18.41
C SER A 884 -20.86 45.02 -17.38
N HIS A 885 -20.56 45.60 -16.23
CA HIS A 885 -20.02 44.86 -15.09
C HIS A 885 -21.12 44.11 -14.33
N THR A 886 -22.37 44.59 -14.45
CA THR A 886 -23.54 44.08 -13.73
C THR A 886 -24.45 43.32 -14.69
N LYS A 887 -25.00 42.20 -14.20
CA LYS A 887 -26.04 41.43 -14.88
C LYS A 887 -27.41 42.08 -14.68
N ALA A 888 -28.25 42.05 -15.70
CA ALA A 888 -29.63 42.50 -15.59
C ALA A 888 -30.39 41.71 -14.51
N SER A 889 -31.20 42.40 -13.72
CA SER A 889 -31.93 41.83 -12.58
C SER A 889 -33.41 42.20 -12.62
N ASP A 890 -34.25 41.33 -12.04
CA ASP A 890 -35.72 41.47 -12.06
C ASP A 890 -36.24 42.57 -11.11
N LYS A 891 -35.47 42.95 -10.08
CA LYS A 891 -35.91 43.92 -9.06
C LYS A 891 -34.78 44.80 -8.58
N ASN A 892 -35.12 46.08 -8.33
CA ASN A 892 -34.22 47.00 -7.67
C ASN A 892 -34.13 46.65 -6.18
N ILE A 893 -32.96 46.16 -5.73
CA ILE A 893 -32.73 45.74 -4.34
C ILE A 893 -32.47 46.95 -3.43
N LEU A 894 -32.00 48.06 -3.99
CA LEU A 894 -31.59 49.27 -3.27
C LEU A 894 -32.09 50.53 -3.99
N THR A 895 -32.85 51.37 -3.31
CA THR A 895 -33.28 52.68 -3.82
C THR A 895 -32.58 53.78 -3.04
N PHE A 896 -31.94 54.70 -3.74
CA PHE A 896 -31.20 55.81 -3.15
C PHE A 896 -31.99 57.10 -3.36
N THR A 897 -32.27 57.82 -2.28
CA THR A 897 -33.06 59.06 -2.31
C THR A 897 -32.40 60.15 -1.48
N ASN A 898 -32.81 61.40 -1.71
CA ASN A 898 -32.36 62.58 -0.96
C ASN A 898 -30.84 62.73 -0.79
N PRO A 899 -30.02 62.51 -1.83
CA PRO A 899 -28.59 62.66 -1.71
C PRO A 899 -28.25 64.17 -1.58
N SER A 900 -27.39 64.54 -0.64
CA SER A 900 -26.99 65.93 -0.37
C SER A 900 -25.54 65.99 0.10
N ILE A 901 -24.83 67.06 -0.24
CA ILE A 901 -23.47 67.37 0.25
C ILE A 901 -23.46 68.54 1.24
N GLY A 902 -24.62 68.88 1.80
CA GLY A 902 -24.80 70.04 2.66
C GLY A 902 -24.64 71.40 1.95
N SER A 903 -24.68 72.46 2.74
CA SER A 903 -24.61 73.84 2.27
C SER A 903 -23.17 74.35 2.20
N ILE A 904 -22.43 73.95 1.18
CA ILE A 904 -21.19 74.63 0.79
C ILE A 904 -21.56 75.95 0.10
N THR A 905 -21.19 77.08 0.71
CA THR A 905 -21.52 78.44 0.24
C THR A 905 -20.30 79.34 0.02
N ASN A 906 -19.11 78.95 0.49
CA ASN A 906 -17.84 79.65 0.25
C ASN A 906 -16.68 78.65 0.21
N MET A 907 -15.92 78.59 -0.89
CA MET A 907 -14.80 77.65 -1.06
C MET A 907 -13.63 77.89 -0.10
N GLY A 908 -13.33 79.14 0.26
CA GLY A 908 -12.13 79.51 1.02
C GLY A 908 -12.12 79.00 2.46
N SER A 909 -13.26 78.53 2.98
CA SER A 909 -13.41 77.95 4.31
C SER A 909 -13.65 76.43 4.32
N VAL A 910 -13.66 75.77 3.15
CA VAL A 910 -13.97 74.34 3.06
C VAL A 910 -12.75 73.51 3.43
N THR A 911 -12.81 72.93 4.63
CA THR A 911 -11.80 71.98 5.14
C THR A 911 -12.35 70.55 5.26
N LYS A 912 -13.65 70.36 5.05
CA LYS A 912 -14.34 69.08 5.15
C LYS A 912 -15.58 69.05 4.24
N VAL A 913 -15.78 67.93 3.55
CA VAL A 913 -17.02 67.61 2.83
C VAL A 913 -17.75 66.51 3.57
N THR A 914 -19.04 66.72 3.85
CA THR A 914 -19.93 65.70 4.44
C THR A 914 -21.08 65.46 3.47
N ALA A 915 -21.21 64.23 3.01
CA ALA A 915 -22.31 63.77 2.18
C ALA A 915 -23.32 62.98 3.02
N SER A 916 -24.61 63.15 2.72
CA SER A 916 -25.72 62.38 3.27
C SER A 916 -26.55 61.76 2.15
N VAL A 917 -27.02 60.53 2.34
CA VAL A 917 -27.91 59.83 1.40
C VAL A 917 -28.89 58.94 2.18
N GLU A 918 -30.16 58.89 1.76
CA GLU A 918 -31.11 57.90 2.26
C GLU A 918 -31.06 56.65 1.39
N ILE A 919 -30.92 55.49 2.01
CA ILE A 919 -30.87 54.19 1.34
C ILE A 919 -32.06 53.37 1.81
N GLU A 920 -32.93 52.98 0.87
CA GLU A 920 -34.01 52.03 1.08
C GLU A 920 -33.61 50.66 0.53
N ALA A 921 -33.60 49.64 1.38
CA ALA A 921 -33.27 48.27 1.02
C ALA A 921 -34.48 47.34 1.17
N THR A 922 -34.75 46.56 0.13
CA THR A 922 -35.85 45.55 0.16
C THR A 922 -35.39 44.19 0.70
N GLN A 923 -34.09 44.03 0.96
CA GLN A 923 -33.45 42.85 1.57
C GLN A 923 -32.14 43.29 2.22
N SER A 924 -31.69 42.54 3.25
CA SER A 924 -30.45 42.89 3.93
C SER A 924 -29.22 42.72 3.03
N LYS A 925 -28.29 43.68 3.07
CA LYS A 925 -27.09 43.69 2.21
C LYS A 925 -25.94 44.51 2.79
N ASP A 926 -24.74 43.95 2.76
CA ASP A 926 -23.49 44.66 3.10
C ASP A 926 -23.04 45.59 1.98
N VAL A 927 -22.79 46.85 2.32
CA VAL A 927 -22.29 47.88 1.40
C VAL A 927 -21.27 48.80 2.08
N LYS A 928 -20.50 49.54 1.29
CA LYS A 928 -19.51 50.54 1.72
C LYS A 928 -19.82 51.89 1.07
N LEU A 929 -20.16 52.90 1.87
CA LEU A 929 -20.45 54.26 1.38
C LEU A 929 -19.19 55.12 1.44
N TYR A 930 -18.93 55.85 0.36
CA TYR A 930 -17.78 56.75 0.20
C TYR A 930 -18.21 58.14 -0.25
N VAL A 931 -17.42 59.15 0.12
CA VAL A 931 -17.39 60.44 -0.56
C VAL A 931 -15.96 60.78 -0.96
N GLY A 932 -15.77 61.18 -2.21
CA GLY A 932 -14.48 61.64 -2.72
C GLY A 932 -14.58 63.01 -3.37
N VAL A 933 -13.49 63.76 -3.31
CA VAL A 933 -13.26 65.02 -4.01
C VAL A 933 -12.34 64.73 -5.18
N TYR A 934 -12.74 65.14 -6.38
CA TYR A 934 -12.06 64.85 -7.64
C TYR A 934 -11.68 66.15 -8.35
N ASN A 935 -10.61 66.13 -9.14
CA ASN A 935 -10.25 67.24 -10.02
C ASN A 935 -10.97 67.09 -11.37
N LYS A 936 -11.70 68.11 -11.81
CA LYS A 936 -12.55 68.07 -13.01
C LYS A 936 -11.76 67.94 -14.31
N ASN A 937 -10.53 68.45 -14.37
CA ASN A 937 -9.71 68.45 -15.59
C ASN A 937 -8.98 67.11 -15.77
N THR A 938 -8.60 66.45 -14.68
CA THR A 938 -7.81 65.20 -14.70
C THR A 938 -8.62 63.97 -14.30
N ASN A 939 -9.85 64.16 -13.81
CA ASN A 939 -10.72 63.13 -13.23
C ASN A 939 -10.07 62.31 -12.10
N ARG A 940 -8.99 62.83 -11.49
CA ARG A 940 -8.26 62.15 -10.42
C ARG A 940 -8.85 62.47 -9.07
N CYS A 941 -8.97 61.44 -8.23
CA CYS A 941 -9.37 61.58 -6.83
C CYS A 941 -8.29 62.37 -6.08
N VAL A 942 -8.67 63.52 -5.56
CA VAL A 942 -7.84 64.41 -4.74
C VAL A 942 -7.89 63.99 -3.27
N SER A 943 -9.05 63.50 -2.83
CA SER A 943 -9.26 63.02 -1.46
C SER A 943 -10.45 62.08 -1.42
N LEU A 944 -10.32 60.99 -0.66
CA LEU A 944 -11.36 59.98 -0.50
C LEU A 944 -11.61 59.76 1.00
N SER A 945 -12.87 59.61 1.39
CA SER A 945 -13.20 59.21 2.76
C SER A 945 -12.78 57.78 3.03
N GLU A 946 -12.52 57.45 4.29
CA GLU A 946 -12.60 56.06 4.73
C GLU A 946 -14.00 55.49 4.41
N PRO A 947 -14.13 54.19 4.09
CA PRO A 947 -15.42 53.57 3.88
C PRO A 947 -16.28 53.66 5.14
N LEU A 948 -17.52 54.09 4.98
CA LEU A 948 -18.56 53.76 5.94
C LEU A 948 -19.11 52.38 5.59
N ASP A 949 -18.69 51.36 6.32
CA ASP A 949 -19.24 50.01 6.22
C ASP A 949 -20.66 49.98 6.81
N ILE A 950 -21.64 49.54 6.02
CA ILE A 950 -23.06 49.53 6.36
C ILE A 950 -23.64 48.14 6.08
N LEU A 951 -24.22 47.51 7.10
CA LEU A 951 -25.18 46.43 6.91
C LEU A 951 -26.56 47.07 6.74
N LEU A 952 -27.06 47.11 5.51
CA LEU A 952 -28.42 47.59 5.25
C LEU A 952 -29.40 46.53 5.74
N GLU A 953 -30.34 46.91 6.60
CA GLU A 953 -31.49 46.09 6.97
C GLU A 953 -32.70 46.47 6.10
N VAL A 954 -33.73 45.62 6.07
CA VAL A 954 -34.95 45.90 5.30
C VAL A 954 -35.62 47.14 5.87
N GLY A 955 -35.75 48.19 5.06
CA GLY A 955 -36.21 49.50 5.53
C GLY A 955 -35.51 50.64 4.81
N LYS A 956 -35.72 51.86 5.30
CA LYS A 956 -35.18 53.09 4.71
C LYS A 956 -34.51 53.93 5.78
N ASP A 957 -33.20 54.13 5.66
CA ASP A 957 -32.39 54.83 6.66
C ASP A 957 -31.40 55.82 6.01
N PRO A 958 -31.12 56.97 6.67
CA PRO A 958 -30.12 57.94 6.22
C PRO A 958 -28.71 57.58 6.69
N TYR A 959 -27.72 57.76 5.80
CA TYR A 959 -26.31 57.54 6.07
C TYR A 959 -25.47 58.76 5.71
N MET A 960 -24.39 59.00 6.46
CA MET A 960 -23.50 60.13 6.24
C MET A 960 -22.04 59.72 6.23
N VAL A 961 -21.28 60.23 5.27
CA VAL A 961 -19.84 59.98 5.11
C VAL A 961 -19.11 61.29 4.84
N SER A 962 -17.85 61.41 5.26
CA SER A 962 -17.12 62.66 5.12
C SER A 962 -15.63 62.49 4.86
N THR A 963 -15.04 63.44 4.15
CA THR A 963 -13.59 63.56 3.93
C THR A 963 -13.08 64.97 4.26
N ASN A 964 -11.85 65.10 4.72
CA ASN A 964 -11.24 66.35 5.20
C ASN A 964 -9.77 66.56 4.76
N THR A 965 -9.26 65.74 3.85
CA THR A 965 -7.85 65.76 3.42
C THR A 965 -7.68 66.35 2.02
N PHE A 966 -8.09 67.60 1.82
CA PHE A 966 -7.93 68.29 0.54
C PHE A 966 -7.87 69.81 0.71
N THR A 967 -7.43 70.51 -0.34
CA THR A 967 -7.59 71.95 -0.49
C THR A 967 -8.67 72.19 -1.55
N ALA A 968 -9.75 72.85 -1.18
CA ALA A 968 -10.86 73.14 -2.09
C ALA A 968 -10.42 74.11 -3.20
N SER A 969 -10.87 73.85 -4.43
CA SER A 969 -10.66 74.71 -5.60
C SER A 969 -11.87 74.67 -6.54
N GLU A 970 -11.98 75.65 -7.44
CA GLU A 970 -13.00 75.71 -8.50
C GLU A 970 -12.91 74.56 -9.51
N ASP A 971 -11.79 73.84 -9.50
CA ASP A 971 -11.54 72.68 -10.34
C ASP A 971 -11.93 71.37 -9.65
N ASN A 972 -12.56 71.42 -8.47
CA ASN A 972 -13.01 70.22 -7.78
C ASN A 972 -14.49 69.93 -8.01
N TYR A 973 -14.85 68.64 -8.04
CA TYR A 973 -16.22 68.18 -7.91
C TYR A 973 -16.29 67.03 -6.91
N ILE A 974 -17.46 66.77 -6.34
CA ILE A 974 -17.65 65.80 -5.26
C ILE A 974 -18.42 64.60 -5.78
N LYS A 975 -17.95 63.39 -5.47
CA LYS A 975 -18.62 62.14 -5.81
C LYS A 975 -19.01 61.39 -4.55
N VAL A 976 -20.29 61.04 -4.44
CA VAL A 976 -20.82 60.15 -3.40
C VAL A 976 -21.13 58.82 -4.07
N PHE A 977 -20.56 57.73 -3.57
CA PHE A 977 -20.77 56.42 -4.18
C PHE A 977 -20.78 55.29 -3.16
N VAL A 978 -21.51 54.24 -3.48
CA VAL A 978 -21.64 53.04 -2.64
C VAL A 978 -21.07 51.85 -3.39
N LEU A 979 -20.22 51.07 -2.74
CA LEU A 979 -19.67 49.81 -3.25
C LEU A 979 -20.29 48.62 -2.50
N ASP A 980 -20.38 47.46 -3.14
CA ASP A 980 -20.69 46.21 -2.45
C ASP A 980 -19.43 45.57 -1.82
N LYS A 981 -19.60 44.43 -1.14
CA LYS A 981 -18.49 43.66 -0.53
C LYS A 981 -17.36 43.26 -1.49
N ASN A 982 -17.64 43.21 -2.80
CA ASN A 982 -16.67 42.87 -3.85
C ASN A 982 -16.06 44.13 -4.49
N LYS A 983 -16.19 45.29 -3.84
CA LYS A 983 -15.74 46.61 -4.31
C LYS A 983 -16.41 47.07 -5.62
N ARG A 984 -17.64 46.61 -5.93
CA ARG A 984 -18.35 46.99 -7.16
C ARG A 984 -19.31 48.15 -6.93
N PRO A 985 -19.38 49.15 -7.82
CA PRO A 985 -20.26 50.30 -7.65
C PRO A 985 -21.73 49.90 -7.76
N VAL A 986 -22.49 50.26 -6.74
CA VAL A 986 -23.93 50.04 -6.59
C VAL A 986 -24.71 51.30 -6.92
N PHE A 987 -24.13 52.46 -6.60
CA PHE A 987 -24.71 53.78 -6.81
C PHE A 987 -23.60 54.83 -6.84
N GLY A 988 -23.79 55.89 -7.63
CA GLY A 988 -22.86 57.01 -7.70
C GLY A 988 -23.58 58.28 -8.13
N ILE A 989 -23.32 59.39 -7.42
CA ILE A 989 -23.78 60.72 -7.76
C ILE A 989 -22.62 61.69 -7.71
N GLU A 990 -22.60 62.59 -8.69
CA GLU A 990 -21.61 63.64 -8.81
C GLU A 990 -22.27 65.00 -8.58
N TYR A 991 -21.63 65.81 -7.75
CA TYR A 991 -22.01 67.19 -7.44
C TYR A 991 -20.91 68.11 -7.96
N PHE A 992 -21.25 68.85 -9.01
CA PHE A 992 -20.45 69.95 -9.53
C PHE A 992 -20.81 71.20 -8.71
N LYS A 993 -20.02 71.52 -7.70
CA LYS A 993 -20.23 72.66 -6.81
C LYS A 993 -19.01 73.54 -6.73
#